data_AF-A0A9E2KNH5-F1
#
_entry.id   AF-A0A9E2KNH5-F1
#
_cell.length_a   1.000
_cell.length_b   1.000
_cell.length_c   1.000
_cell.angle_alpha   90.00
_cell.angle_beta   90.00
_cell.angle_gamma   90.00
#
_symmetry.space_group_name_H-M   'P 1'
#
loop_
_entity.id
_entity.type
_entity.pdbx_description
1 polymer ?
#
loop_
_entity_poly.entity_id
_entity_poly.type
_entity_poly.pdbx_seq_one_letter_code
_entity_poly.pdbx_strand_id
1 'polypeptide(L)'
;MPKFFATCPKGLESLLVTELTALGAQQVKETVAGASFGGNMELAMRVCLWSRFATRVLWELSQFACQDDMDLYMGAYGVRWDDYFDPDKTIAVEFSGSSSALNNTQYGAQKVKDAVCDYFVNRQAPRPNVDRHDPQVLIYARLHHGQLSLGLDLSGKPLFMREFERETGKAPLKENLAAAMLVRSGYRGGNFFDPMCGSGTLLWEAALILTDTAPGLHRRHYGFFNFKNFAQDSWQALIAEAQSRAAKGLQQAVDAGFKLCGCDADARMIELARENAKRAGFDEITALQCCPLEELTLDTIPQAQAPLTIVTNPPYGERMGNFNELIVLYTALGAKLKALFGGARLGVISSSEDLLSCLRLKGERSYTLYNGALACQLRVFSLAPNENGSHDDAMPAIAPDFANRLLKNQAKLKKWVAAQGLNAYRLYDADIPEYNAAVDIYGDYVVLQEYQAPASVATGLARRRLMDMIAATVLTLKIPGKHLIVKSRQRQQGNAQYEKNDDSAHTQVVVKEGDLLFKARLDDYLDSGIFFDSRPIRALIRKEAAGKDFLNLFAYTATASVAAAVGGANSTLSVDMSRTYLEWGLENFTLNGIKPSIKHEFLQADCLAYLSTDSERRFDLIYIDPPTFSNSKRMSRSFEVQRDHVALLANLTRHLKDNGTVIFCCNKRGFKLNAPALAPYGFSACENITAATIPQDYARDQQIHACFKLSFDASTKVSEPEPMVELKAVPRWSKLLQGQGARPKAVGSYGTASKPTQTSWGNANAAAGRSRSWGEPEGATAPGQTLAPHVGNGRGRPLAERGRPLAHYPQVPRKRGRHSENAEASAPHQAKVWGNSDESFRPKWRQAKDETGRKPRFGRLPKDVKPATPKARVWGPDGIKEDVE
;
A
#
# COMPACT_ATOMS: atom_id res chain seq x y z
N MET A 1 -24.45 -48.13 5.13
CA MET A 1 -24.91 -46.72 5.11
C MET A 1 -24.07 -45.97 4.09
N PRO A 2 -24.67 -45.19 3.18
CA PRO A 2 -23.95 -44.30 2.28
C PRO A 2 -22.99 -43.34 2.99
N LYS A 3 -21.92 -42.97 2.28
CA LYS A 3 -20.95 -41.96 2.69
C LYS A 3 -21.01 -40.76 1.75
N PHE A 4 -20.78 -39.58 2.30
CA PHE A 4 -20.80 -38.31 1.59
C PHE A 4 -19.60 -37.44 1.98
N PHE A 5 -19.20 -36.53 1.10
CA PHE A 5 -18.19 -35.52 1.35
C PHE A 5 -18.71 -34.13 0.96
N ALA A 6 -18.87 -33.25 1.94
CA ALA A 6 -19.17 -31.85 1.70
C ALA A 6 -17.87 -31.05 1.60
N THR A 7 -17.62 -30.41 0.46
CA THR A 7 -16.48 -29.50 0.24
C THR A 7 -16.81 -28.11 0.80
N CYS A 8 -15.82 -27.35 1.27
CA CYS A 8 -15.99 -25.93 1.62
C CYS A 8 -14.68 -25.13 1.36
N PRO A 9 -14.73 -23.79 1.32
CA PRO A 9 -13.51 -23.00 1.34
C PRO A 9 -12.76 -23.19 2.68
N LYS A 10 -11.45 -22.99 2.64
CA LYS A 10 -10.57 -23.13 3.82
C LYS A 10 -10.93 -22.08 4.90
N GLY A 11 -10.91 -22.49 6.17
CA GLY A 11 -11.34 -21.71 7.35
C GLY A 11 -12.81 -21.88 7.74
N LEU A 12 -13.62 -22.57 6.92
CA LEU A 12 -15.04 -22.85 7.17
C LEU A 12 -15.29 -24.29 7.66
N GLU A 13 -14.28 -25.16 7.68
CA GLU A 13 -14.42 -26.59 7.98
C GLU A 13 -15.15 -26.85 9.30
N SER A 14 -14.76 -26.15 10.38
CA SER A 14 -15.41 -26.27 11.70
C SER A 14 -16.88 -25.80 11.71
N LEU A 15 -17.25 -24.87 10.84
CA LEU A 15 -18.63 -24.39 10.69
C LEU A 15 -19.47 -25.43 9.95
N LEU A 16 -18.93 -25.97 8.85
CA LEU A 16 -19.55 -27.06 8.10
C LEU A 16 -19.77 -28.31 8.97
N VAL A 17 -18.78 -28.71 9.79
CA VAL A 17 -18.94 -29.85 10.73
C VAL A 17 -20.09 -29.61 11.70
N THR A 18 -20.22 -28.38 12.23
CA THR A 18 -21.30 -28.01 13.15
C THR A 18 -22.66 -28.04 12.43
N GLU A 19 -22.74 -27.51 11.21
CA GLU A 19 -23.94 -27.47 10.38
C GLU A 19 -24.41 -28.88 9.97
N LEU A 20 -23.50 -29.73 9.49
CA LEU A 20 -23.80 -31.13 9.15
C LEU A 20 -24.35 -31.89 10.37
N THR A 21 -23.71 -31.71 11.54
CA THR A 21 -24.15 -32.36 12.78
C THR A 21 -25.54 -31.88 13.20
N ALA A 22 -25.83 -30.58 13.08
CA ALA A 22 -27.15 -30.00 13.37
C ALA A 22 -28.24 -30.47 12.38
N LEU A 23 -27.87 -30.80 11.13
CA LEU A 23 -28.76 -31.41 10.14
C LEU A 23 -28.96 -32.93 10.34
N GLY A 24 -28.37 -33.52 11.38
CA GLY A 24 -28.51 -34.94 11.72
C GLY A 24 -27.50 -35.88 11.06
N ALA A 25 -26.43 -35.35 10.46
CA ALA A 25 -25.41 -36.16 9.81
C ALA A 25 -24.58 -36.98 10.81
N GLN A 26 -24.28 -38.23 10.45
CA GLN A 26 -23.56 -39.18 11.31
C GLN A 26 -22.07 -39.24 10.97
N GLN A 27 -21.24 -39.63 11.94
CA GLN A 27 -19.79 -39.84 11.75
C GLN A 27 -19.07 -38.64 11.10
N VAL A 28 -19.54 -37.42 11.35
CA VAL A 28 -19.02 -36.19 10.74
C VAL A 28 -17.55 -36.01 11.14
N LYS A 29 -16.66 -35.94 10.16
CA LYS A 29 -15.22 -35.83 10.34
C LYS A 29 -14.65 -34.68 9.51
N GLU A 30 -13.97 -33.77 10.19
CA GLU A 30 -13.27 -32.64 9.56
C GLU A 30 -12.08 -33.12 8.71
N THR A 31 -11.87 -32.48 7.57
CA THR A 31 -10.72 -32.69 6.66
C THR A 31 -10.31 -31.33 6.07
N VAL A 32 -9.16 -31.23 5.41
CA VAL A 32 -8.79 -29.97 4.72
C VAL A 32 -9.82 -29.65 3.62
N ALA A 33 -10.41 -28.44 3.69
CA ALA A 33 -11.41 -27.92 2.75
C ALA A 33 -12.70 -28.77 2.62
N GLY A 34 -13.13 -29.44 3.69
CA GLY A 34 -14.44 -30.11 3.72
C GLY A 34 -14.60 -31.11 4.87
N ALA A 35 -15.77 -31.75 4.95
CA ALA A 35 -16.09 -32.77 5.95
C ALA A 35 -16.75 -34.00 5.32
N SER A 36 -16.30 -35.19 5.74
CA SER A 36 -16.95 -36.45 5.39
C SER A 36 -18.04 -36.80 6.40
N PHE A 37 -19.17 -37.32 5.96
CA PHE A 37 -20.28 -37.73 6.82
C PHE A 37 -21.02 -38.96 6.27
N GLY A 38 -21.79 -39.64 7.11
CA GLY A 38 -22.68 -40.73 6.75
C GLY A 38 -24.15 -40.34 6.92
N GLY A 39 -25.02 -40.96 6.12
CA GLY A 39 -26.46 -40.70 6.12
C GLY A 39 -27.24 -41.56 5.13
N ASN A 40 -28.54 -41.31 4.99
CA ASN A 40 -29.35 -41.75 3.84
C ASN A 40 -29.32 -40.68 2.73
N MET A 41 -29.94 -40.96 1.57
CA MET A 41 -29.98 -40.00 0.46
C MET A 41 -30.84 -38.76 0.80
N GLU A 42 -31.93 -38.92 1.56
CA GLU A 42 -32.75 -37.80 2.03
C GLU A 42 -31.94 -36.78 2.84
N LEU A 43 -31.13 -37.24 3.80
CA LEU A 43 -30.20 -36.39 4.53
C LEU A 43 -29.20 -35.70 3.60
N ALA A 44 -28.68 -36.38 2.58
CA ALA A 44 -27.76 -35.75 1.63
C ALA A 44 -28.44 -34.66 0.77
N MET A 45 -29.69 -34.88 0.34
CA MET A 45 -30.52 -33.85 -0.30
C MET A 45 -30.83 -32.70 0.67
N ARG A 46 -31.13 -32.99 1.94
CA ARG A 46 -31.31 -32.00 3.02
C ARG A 46 -30.06 -31.15 3.22
N VAL A 47 -28.84 -31.73 3.18
CA VAL A 47 -27.58 -30.95 3.20
C VAL A 47 -27.45 -30.07 1.95
N CYS A 48 -27.82 -30.55 0.77
CA CYS A 48 -27.80 -29.75 -0.47
C CYS A 48 -28.80 -28.58 -0.46
N LEU A 49 -29.91 -28.70 0.28
CA LEU A 49 -30.92 -27.65 0.46
C LEU A 49 -30.53 -26.65 1.56
N TRP A 50 -30.00 -27.13 2.68
CA TRP A 50 -29.83 -26.33 3.90
C TRP A 50 -28.41 -25.81 4.16
N SER A 51 -27.36 -26.37 3.55
CA SER A 51 -25.98 -25.99 3.90
C SER A 51 -25.60 -24.58 3.43
N ARG A 52 -25.24 -23.73 4.40
CA ARG A 52 -24.70 -22.40 4.17
C ARG A 52 -23.22 -22.46 3.80
N PHE A 53 -22.46 -23.41 4.35
CA PHE A 53 -20.99 -23.42 4.23
C PHE A 53 -20.43 -24.31 3.11
N ALA A 54 -21.18 -25.31 2.66
CA ALA A 54 -20.73 -26.21 1.59
C ALA A 54 -20.57 -25.50 0.24
N THR A 55 -19.72 -26.07 -0.61
CA THR A 55 -19.52 -25.67 -2.03
C THR A 55 -20.07 -26.73 -2.97
N ARG A 56 -19.87 -28.01 -2.65
CA ARG A 56 -20.49 -29.20 -3.27
C ARG A 56 -20.70 -30.27 -2.20
N VAL A 57 -21.69 -31.13 -2.37
CA VAL A 57 -21.90 -32.36 -1.58
C VAL A 57 -21.79 -33.55 -2.53
N LEU A 58 -20.85 -34.44 -2.24
CA LEU A 58 -20.47 -35.54 -3.10
C LEU A 58 -20.88 -36.87 -2.46
N TRP A 59 -21.41 -37.81 -3.24
CA TRP A 59 -21.68 -39.19 -2.82
C TRP A 59 -20.49 -40.08 -3.16
N GLU A 60 -19.80 -40.63 -2.15
CA GLU A 60 -18.70 -41.58 -2.34
C GLU A 60 -19.27 -42.95 -2.73
N LEU A 61 -18.97 -43.39 -3.95
CA LEU A 61 -19.40 -44.68 -4.51
C LEU A 61 -18.35 -45.77 -4.34
N SER A 62 -17.08 -45.41 -4.51
CA SER A 62 -15.95 -46.34 -4.44
C SER A 62 -14.71 -45.65 -3.87
N GLN A 63 -13.86 -46.41 -3.19
CA GLN A 63 -12.56 -45.98 -2.70
C GLN A 63 -11.54 -47.12 -2.89
N PHE A 64 -10.43 -46.83 -3.55
CA PHE A 64 -9.43 -47.83 -3.92
C PHE A 64 -8.01 -47.27 -3.94
N ALA A 65 -7.01 -48.14 -3.78
CA ALA A 65 -5.62 -47.78 -3.98
C ALA A 65 -5.38 -47.43 -5.46
N CYS A 66 -4.65 -46.36 -5.73
CA CYS A 66 -4.35 -45.88 -7.08
C CYS A 66 -2.92 -45.34 -7.11
N GLN A 67 -2.04 -46.09 -7.76
CA GLN A 67 -0.64 -45.76 -7.98
C GLN A 67 -0.42 -45.19 -9.38
N ASP A 68 -1.03 -45.81 -10.40
CA ASP A 68 -0.91 -45.44 -11.82
C ASP A 68 -2.27 -45.22 -12.52
N ASP A 69 -2.25 -45.10 -13.86
CA ASP A 69 -3.44 -44.84 -14.67
C ASP A 69 -4.20 -46.10 -15.12
N MET A 70 -3.64 -47.30 -14.95
CA MET A 70 -4.36 -48.57 -15.05
C MET A 70 -5.20 -48.82 -13.79
N ASP A 71 -4.65 -48.59 -12.60
CA ASP A 71 -5.42 -48.60 -11.34
C ASP A 71 -6.62 -47.66 -11.44
N LEU A 72 -6.39 -46.44 -11.93
CA LEU A 72 -7.41 -45.41 -12.11
C LEU A 72 -8.51 -45.86 -13.08
N TYR A 73 -8.14 -46.39 -14.24
CA TYR A 73 -9.08 -46.87 -15.25
C TYR A 73 -9.87 -48.08 -14.73
N MET A 74 -9.21 -49.09 -14.17
CA MET A 74 -9.84 -50.33 -13.70
C MET A 74 -10.77 -50.09 -12.51
N GLY A 75 -10.37 -49.25 -11.55
CA GLY A 75 -11.22 -48.91 -10.41
C GLY A 75 -12.43 -48.03 -10.80
N ALA A 76 -12.29 -47.18 -11.82
CA ALA A 76 -13.42 -46.43 -12.38
C ALA A 76 -14.36 -47.31 -13.24
N TYR A 77 -13.82 -48.25 -14.01
CA TYR A 77 -14.59 -49.24 -14.77
C TYR A 77 -15.29 -50.27 -13.86
N GLY A 78 -14.77 -50.51 -12.65
CA GLY A 78 -15.36 -51.40 -11.66
C GLY A 78 -16.65 -50.88 -11.01
N VAL A 79 -16.95 -49.57 -11.13
CA VAL A 79 -18.21 -48.99 -10.62
C VAL A 79 -19.36 -49.32 -11.56
N ARG A 80 -20.49 -49.78 -11.00
CA ARG A 80 -21.72 -50.04 -11.76
C ARG A 80 -22.48 -48.75 -12.07
N TRP A 81 -22.02 -48.00 -13.08
CA TRP A 81 -22.58 -46.68 -13.42
C TRP A 81 -24.07 -46.73 -13.82
N ASP A 82 -24.53 -47.86 -14.34
CA ASP A 82 -25.92 -48.14 -14.69
C ASP A 82 -26.88 -48.26 -13.49
N ASP A 83 -26.37 -48.45 -12.26
CA ASP A 83 -27.18 -48.39 -11.03
C ASP A 83 -27.54 -46.93 -10.64
N TYR A 84 -26.84 -45.94 -11.20
CA TYR A 84 -26.92 -44.53 -10.77
C TYR A 84 -27.54 -43.60 -11.81
N PHE A 85 -27.18 -43.71 -13.08
CA PHE A 85 -27.68 -42.85 -14.16
C PHE A 85 -27.82 -43.61 -15.49
N ASP A 86 -28.56 -43.02 -16.44
CA ASP A 86 -28.74 -43.56 -17.78
C ASP A 86 -27.77 -42.95 -18.80
N PRO A 87 -27.34 -43.69 -19.83
CA PRO A 87 -26.35 -43.23 -20.80
C PRO A 87 -26.85 -42.14 -21.76
N ASP A 88 -28.12 -41.73 -21.67
CA ASP A 88 -28.64 -40.55 -22.39
C ASP A 88 -28.17 -39.23 -21.73
N LYS A 89 -27.77 -39.26 -20.45
CA LYS A 89 -27.34 -38.08 -19.70
C LYS A 89 -25.95 -37.60 -20.12
N THR A 90 -25.76 -36.28 -20.15
CA THR A 90 -24.42 -35.68 -20.33
C THR A 90 -23.56 -35.84 -19.07
N ILE A 91 -22.30 -36.25 -19.26
CA ILE A 91 -21.34 -36.47 -18.16
C ILE A 91 -20.16 -35.49 -18.20
N ALA A 92 -19.60 -35.22 -17.02
CA ALA A 92 -18.27 -34.62 -16.85
C ALA A 92 -17.50 -35.34 -15.73
N VAL A 93 -16.17 -35.11 -15.68
CA VAL A 93 -15.33 -35.51 -14.54
C VAL A 93 -14.58 -34.31 -14.00
N GLU A 94 -14.74 -34.04 -12.70
CA GLU A 94 -13.88 -33.13 -11.93
C GLU A 94 -12.86 -33.97 -11.14
N PHE A 95 -11.58 -33.90 -11.50
CA PHE A 95 -10.50 -34.67 -10.86
C PHE A 95 -9.62 -33.76 -10.01
N SER A 96 -9.29 -34.20 -8.80
CA SER A 96 -8.53 -33.44 -7.80
C SER A 96 -7.40 -34.26 -7.16
N GLY A 97 -6.30 -33.61 -6.81
CA GLY A 97 -5.10 -34.25 -6.28
C GLY A 97 -4.13 -34.76 -7.36
N SER A 98 -3.05 -35.41 -6.94
CA SER A 98 -1.95 -35.85 -7.83
C SER A 98 -1.06 -36.92 -7.18
N SER A 99 -0.44 -37.78 -8.00
CA SER A 99 0.68 -38.66 -7.62
C SER A 99 1.89 -38.41 -8.54
N SER A 100 2.96 -39.19 -8.37
CA SER A 100 4.12 -39.19 -9.27
C SER A 100 3.77 -39.66 -10.69
N ALA A 101 2.86 -40.64 -10.82
CA ALA A 101 2.37 -41.13 -12.10
C ALA A 101 1.18 -40.30 -12.63
N LEU A 102 0.30 -39.85 -11.74
CA LEU A 102 -0.87 -39.02 -12.05
C LEU A 102 -0.62 -37.57 -11.65
N ASN A 103 0.32 -36.91 -12.35
CA ASN A 103 0.74 -35.53 -12.05
C ASN A 103 -0.13 -34.44 -12.71
N ASN A 104 -1.08 -34.82 -13.57
CA ASN A 104 -1.95 -33.91 -14.33
C ASN A 104 -3.43 -34.26 -14.10
N THR A 105 -4.19 -33.33 -13.52
CA THR A 105 -5.61 -33.52 -13.21
C THR A 105 -6.50 -33.67 -14.44
N GLN A 106 -6.17 -33.04 -15.57
CA GLN A 106 -6.91 -33.19 -16.83
C GLN A 106 -6.73 -34.60 -17.43
N TYR A 107 -5.54 -35.19 -17.27
CA TYR A 107 -5.28 -36.58 -17.66
C TYR A 107 -6.07 -37.57 -16.77
N GLY A 108 -6.07 -37.35 -15.45
CA GLY A 108 -6.88 -38.12 -14.52
C GLY A 108 -8.39 -38.05 -14.82
N ALA A 109 -8.90 -36.84 -15.07
CA ALA A 109 -10.29 -36.63 -15.47
C ALA A 109 -10.62 -37.33 -16.80
N GLN A 110 -9.72 -37.26 -17.78
CA GLN A 110 -9.86 -37.98 -19.05
C GLN A 110 -9.94 -39.50 -18.85
N LYS A 111 -9.02 -40.10 -18.09
CA LYS A 111 -8.97 -41.55 -17.85
C LYS A 111 -10.22 -42.09 -17.17
N VAL A 112 -10.75 -41.39 -16.16
CA VAL A 112 -12.04 -41.74 -15.54
C VAL A 112 -13.18 -41.60 -16.55
N LYS A 113 -13.22 -40.52 -17.34
CA LYS A 113 -14.23 -40.30 -18.39
C LYS A 113 -14.19 -41.39 -19.46
N ASP A 114 -13.01 -41.89 -19.83
CA ASP A 114 -12.85 -43.01 -20.77
C ASP A 114 -13.41 -44.30 -20.15
N ALA A 115 -12.97 -44.68 -18.94
CA ALA A 115 -13.48 -45.84 -18.20
C ALA A 115 -15.02 -45.84 -18.03
N VAL A 116 -15.63 -44.68 -17.77
CA VAL A 116 -17.10 -44.51 -17.68
C VAL A 116 -17.77 -44.71 -19.03
N CYS A 117 -17.20 -44.19 -20.12
CA CYS A 117 -17.76 -44.40 -21.47
C CYS A 117 -17.68 -45.87 -21.87
N ASP A 118 -16.53 -46.49 -21.65
CA ASP A 118 -16.24 -47.86 -22.04
C ASP A 118 -17.02 -48.86 -21.17
N TYR A 119 -17.41 -48.49 -19.94
CA TYR A 119 -18.33 -49.26 -19.09
C TYR A 119 -19.66 -49.55 -19.79
N PHE A 120 -20.28 -48.52 -20.38
CA PHE A 120 -21.57 -48.62 -21.08
C PHE A 120 -21.41 -49.29 -22.45
N VAL A 121 -20.40 -48.89 -23.24
CA VAL A 121 -20.15 -49.44 -24.58
C VAL A 121 -19.90 -50.95 -24.52
N ASN A 122 -19.09 -51.43 -23.58
CA ASN A 122 -18.81 -52.86 -23.39
C ASN A 122 -20.03 -53.66 -22.88
N ARG A 123 -21.10 -52.98 -22.45
CA ARG A 123 -22.41 -53.56 -22.08
C ARG A 123 -23.48 -53.39 -23.15
N GLN A 124 -23.08 -53.01 -24.38
CA GLN A 124 -23.97 -52.74 -25.51
C GLN A 124 -24.98 -51.61 -25.26
N ALA A 125 -24.72 -50.77 -24.26
CA ALA A 125 -25.49 -49.56 -24.01
C ALA A 125 -24.92 -48.36 -24.81
N PRO A 126 -25.72 -47.31 -25.09
CA PRO A 126 -25.21 -46.09 -25.71
C PRO A 126 -24.01 -45.50 -24.97
N ARG A 127 -23.10 -44.86 -25.70
CA ARG A 127 -21.97 -44.14 -25.10
C ARG A 127 -22.46 -42.78 -24.57
N PRO A 128 -22.28 -42.44 -23.27
CA PRO A 128 -22.72 -41.15 -22.74
C PRO A 128 -22.00 -39.97 -23.42
N ASN A 129 -22.75 -38.90 -23.64
CA ASN A 129 -22.23 -37.65 -24.20
C ASN A 129 -21.49 -36.85 -23.13
N VAL A 130 -20.53 -36.01 -23.53
CA VAL A 130 -19.67 -35.25 -22.61
C VAL A 130 -19.95 -33.76 -22.76
N ASP A 131 -20.46 -33.14 -21.69
CA ASP A 131 -20.61 -31.68 -21.59
C ASP A 131 -19.71 -31.17 -20.46
N ARG A 132 -18.82 -30.23 -20.75
CA ARG A 132 -17.87 -29.66 -19.77
C ARG A 132 -18.37 -28.41 -19.06
N HIS A 133 -19.52 -27.87 -19.46
CA HIS A 133 -20.05 -26.59 -19.02
C HIS A 133 -21.35 -26.74 -18.21
N ASP A 134 -22.29 -27.60 -18.65
CA ASP A 134 -23.52 -27.89 -17.90
C ASP A 134 -23.87 -29.40 -17.91
N PRO A 135 -23.00 -30.27 -17.34
CA PRO A 135 -23.24 -31.71 -17.27
C PRO A 135 -24.44 -32.04 -16.37
N GLN A 136 -25.30 -32.94 -16.87
CA GLN A 136 -26.38 -33.53 -16.08
C GLN A 136 -25.84 -34.39 -14.92
N VAL A 137 -24.74 -35.10 -15.15
CA VAL A 137 -24.06 -35.93 -14.15
C VAL A 137 -22.58 -35.54 -14.05
N LEU A 138 -22.21 -34.90 -12.95
CA LEU A 138 -20.82 -34.60 -12.63
C LEU A 138 -20.22 -35.71 -11.75
N ILE A 139 -19.25 -36.43 -12.30
CA ILE A 139 -18.46 -37.44 -11.60
C ILE A 139 -17.28 -36.73 -10.92
N TYR A 140 -16.99 -37.08 -9.67
CA TYR A 140 -15.91 -36.48 -8.91
C TYR A 140 -14.87 -37.53 -8.49
N ALA A 141 -13.60 -37.24 -8.75
CA ALA A 141 -12.46 -38.09 -8.39
C ALA A 141 -11.44 -37.32 -7.53
N ARG A 142 -10.98 -37.92 -6.43
CA ARG A 142 -10.00 -37.33 -5.52
C ARG A 142 -8.88 -38.31 -5.18
N LEU A 143 -7.68 -38.02 -5.66
CA LEU A 143 -6.47 -38.77 -5.33
C LEU A 143 -5.76 -38.14 -4.12
N HIS A 144 -5.63 -38.88 -3.03
CA HIS A 144 -5.03 -38.40 -1.79
C HIS A 144 -4.23 -39.52 -1.10
N HIS A 145 -2.91 -39.32 -0.91
CA HIS A 145 -1.98 -40.31 -0.35
C HIS A 145 -2.10 -41.72 -0.98
N GLY A 146 -2.24 -41.81 -2.31
CA GLY A 146 -2.35 -43.08 -3.03
C GLY A 146 -3.69 -43.80 -2.91
N GLN A 147 -4.71 -43.16 -2.32
CA GLN A 147 -6.10 -43.61 -2.36
C GLN A 147 -6.90 -42.68 -3.27
N LEU A 148 -7.68 -43.25 -4.20
CA LEU A 148 -8.69 -42.54 -4.96
C LEU A 148 -10.05 -42.71 -4.26
N SER A 149 -10.76 -41.62 -3.98
CA SER A 149 -12.21 -41.66 -3.74
C SER A 149 -12.93 -41.21 -5.01
N LEU A 150 -13.94 -41.98 -5.43
CA LEU A 150 -14.69 -41.79 -6.67
C LEU A 150 -16.19 -41.73 -6.36
N GLY A 151 -16.88 -40.75 -6.95
CA GLY A 151 -18.25 -40.42 -6.57
C GLY A 151 -19.00 -39.53 -7.55
N LEU A 152 -20.20 -39.11 -7.15
CA LEU A 152 -21.10 -38.23 -7.92
C LEU A 152 -21.37 -36.93 -7.15
N ASP A 153 -21.45 -35.79 -7.84
CA ASP A 153 -21.89 -34.53 -7.21
C ASP A 153 -23.42 -34.44 -7.15
N LEU A 154 -23.93 -34.25 -5.93
CA LEU A 154 -25.34 -34.01 -5.65
C LEU A 154 -25.73 -32.55 -5.95
N SER A 155 -24.78 -31.63 -5.95
CA SER A 155 -25.02 -30.18 -6.07
C SER A 155 -25.17 -29.69 -7.52
N GLY A 156 -24.41 -30.25 -8.46
CA GLY A 156 -24.41 -29.85 -9.87
C GLY A 156 -23.70 -28.51 -10.06
N LYS A 157 -24.41 -27.40 -9.87
CA LYS A 157 -23.82 -26.05 -9.78
C LYS A 157 -23.45 -25.76 -8.31
N PRO A 158 -22.29 -25.12 -8.00
CA PRO A 158 -21.84 -24.93 -6.62
C PRO A 158 -22.88 -24.31 -5.69
N LEU A 159 -22.98 -24.81 -4.45
CA LEU A 159 -24.07 -24.48 -3.51
C LEU A 159 -24.08 -23.02 -3.03
N PHE A 160 -22.95 -22.30 -3.14
CA PHE A 160 -22.94 -20.85 -2.83
C PHE A 160 -23.79 -20.05 -3.83
N MET A 161 -23.99 -20.54 -5.06
CA MET A 161 -24.96 -19.97 -6.00
C MET A 161 -26.38 -20.30 -5.49
N ARG A 162 -26.96 -19.42 -4.67
CA ARG A 162 -28.31 -19.60 -4.09
C ARG A 162 -29.40 -19.43 -5.16
N GLU A 163 -29.13 -18.56 -6.13
CA GLU A 163 -29.98 -18.30 -7.30
C GLU A 163 -29.16 -18.29 -8.59
N PHE A 164 -29.86 -18.39 -9.72
CA PHE A 164 -29.28 -18.30 -11.07
C PHE A 164 -29.48 -16.92 -11.72
N GLU A 165 -30.38 -16.10 -11.17
CA GLU A 165 -30.84 -14.81 -11.71
C GLU A 165 -30.43 -13.61 -10.83
N ARG A 166 -29.49 -13.84 -9.90
CA ARG A 166 -28.92 -12.81 -9.02
C ARG A 166 -27.88 -11.98 -9.76
N GLU A 167 -28.03 -10.66 -9.70
CA GLU A 167 -27.05 -9.73 -10.27
C GLU A 167 -26.09 -9.19 -9.20
N THR A 168 -24.84 -8.90 -9.59
CA THR A 168 -23.77 -8.55 -8.66
C THR A 168 -22.85 -7.46 -9.20
N GLY A 169 -22.25 -6.68 -8.29
CA GLY A 169 -21.19 -5.73 -8.62
C GLY A 169 -19.88 -6.39 -9.06
N LYS A 170 -18.82 -5.59 -9.27
CA LYS A 170 -17.49 -6.12 -9.59
C LYS A 170 -16.93 -6.95 -8.42
N ALA A 171 -16.63 -8.23 -8.68
CA ALA A 171 -16.00 -9.17 -7.74
C ALA A 171 -16.70 -9.29 -6.35
N PRO A 172 -17.94 -9.80 -6.30
CA PRO A 172 -18.72 -9.94 -5.06
C PRO A 172 -18.08 -10.94 -4.07
N LEU A 173 -18.43 -10.82 -2.80
CA LEU A 173 -18.27 -11.90 -1.83
C LEU A 173 -19.07 -13.13 -2.26
N LYS A 174 -18.49 -14.33 -2.12
CA LYS A 174 -19.24 -15.59 -2.18
C LYS A 174 -20.18 -15.70 -0.98
N GLU A 175 -21.36 -16.24 -1.21
CA GLU A 175 -22.45 -16.36 -0.25
C GLU A 175 -22.07 -17.22 0.95
N ASN A 176 -21.35 -18.33 0.73
CA ASN A 176 -20.86 -19.17 1.84
C ASN A 176 -19.79 -18.48 2.71
N LEU A 177 -19.01 -17.56 2.15
CA LEU A 177 -18.10 -16.69 2.90
C LEU A 177 -18.87 -15.61 3.67
N ALA A 178 -19.90 -15.00 3.08
CA ALA A 178 -20.76 -14.03 3.76
C ALA A 178 -21.52 -14.67 4.95
N ALA A 179 -22.10 -15.86 4.76
CA ALA A 179 -22.71 -16.64 5.84
C ALA A 179 -21.71 -16.94 6.97
N ALA A 180 -20.46 -17.31 6.63
CA ALA A 180 -19.41 -17.53 7.61
C ALA A 180 -19.04 -16.25 8.36
N MET A 181 -18.99 -15.09 7.69
CA MET A 181 -18.76 -13.79 8.34
C MET A 181 -19.84 -13.47 9.36
N LEU A 182 -21.12 -13.60 9.01
CA LEU A 182 -22.25 -13.39 9.91
C LEU A 182 -22.17 -14.31 11.14
N VAL A 183 -22.00 -15.62 10.91
CA VAL A 183 -22.00 -16.62 11.97
C VAL A 183 -20.79 -16.50 12.90
N ARG A 184 -19.62 -16.12 12.38
CA ARG A 184 -18.38 -15.85 13.16
C ARG A 184 -18.45 -14.53 13.94
N SER A 185 -19.08 -13.47 13.40
CA SER A 185 -19.35 -12.22 14.13
C SER A 185 -20.30 -12.40 15.30
N GLY A 186 -21.21 -13.38 15.18
CA GLY A 186 -22.18 -13.76 16.22
C GLY A 186 -23.64 -13.52 15.84
N TYR A 187 -23.94 -13.16 14.59
CA TYR A 187 -25.31 -12.97 14.12
C TYR A 187 -26.10 -14.28 14.17
N ARG A 188 -27.35 -14.23 14.67
CA ARG A 188 -28.26 -15.39 14.83
C ARG A 188 -29.73 -15.01 14.55
N GLY A 189 -29.95 -14.00 13.71
CA GLY A 189 -31.21 -13.26 13.65
C GLY A 189 -31.15 -11.98 14.51
N GLY A 190 -32.26 -11.23 14.54
CA GLY A 190 -32.32 -9.86 15.05
C GLY A 190 -31.86 -8.81 14.02
N ASN A 191 -31.70 -7.57 14.48
CA ASN A 191 -31.35 -6.43 13.62
C ASN A 191 -29.93 -6.53 13.05
N PHE A 192 -29.79 -6.14 11.78
CA PHE A 192 -28.53 -6.20 11.05
C PHE A 192 -28.25 -4.89 10.31
N PHE A 193 -26.96 -4.54 10.18
CA PHE A 193 -26.52 -3.40 9.37
C PHE A 193 -25.22 -3.71 8.59
N ASP A 194 -25.15 -3.29 7.32
CA ASP A 194 -23.91 -3.22 6.55
C ASP A 194 -23.74 -1.80 5.94
N PRO A 195 -22.77 -0.98 6.44
CA PRO A 195 -22.52 0.37 5.93
C PRO A 195 -21.89 0.45 4.53
N MET A 196 -21.45 -0.67 3.94
CA MET A 196 -20.89 -0.75 2.57
C MET A 196 -21.36 -2.06 1.92
N CYS A 197 -22.67 -2.17 1.72
CA CYS A 197 -23.32 -3.45 1.41
C CYS A 197 -23.13 -3.93 -0.03
N GLY A 198 -22.68 -3.08 -0.95
CA GLY A 198 -22.61 -3.37 -2.38
C GLY A 198 -23.95 -3.90 -2.90
N SER A 199 -23.91 -4.99 -3.67
CA SER A 199 -25.10 -5.69 -4.17
C SER A 199 -25.79 -6.61 -3.13
N GLY A 200 -25.61 -6.34 -1.82
CA GLY A 200 -26.42 -6.89 -0.73
C GLY A 200 -26.09 -8.30 -0.24
N THR A 201 -24.91 -8.89 -0.53
CA THR A 201 -24.63 -10.31 -0.19
C THR A 201 -24.71 -10.60 1.32
N LEU A 202 -24.24 -9.69 2.18
CA LEU A 202 -24.31 -9.88 3.63
C LEU A 202 -25.74 -9.72 4.17
N LEU A 203 -26.53 -8.82 3.58
CA LEU A 203 -27.96 -8.64 3.89
C LEU A 203 -28.77 -9.88 3.52
N TRP A 204 -28.49 -10.48 2.36
CA TRP A 204 -29.14 -11.70 1.89
C TRP A 204 -28.91 -12.88 2.84
N GLU A 205 -27.65 -13.20 3.16
CA GLU A 205 -27.36 -14.32 4.08
C GLU A 205 -27.82 -13.99 5.51
N ALA A 206 -27.94 -12.70 5.90
CA ALA A 206 -28.60 -12.32 7.14
C ALA A 206 -30.11 -12.58 7.08
N ALA A 207 -30.79 -12.25 5.98
CA ALA A 207 -32.21 -12.55 5.77
C ALA A 207 -32.49 -14.07 5.81
N LEU A 208 -31.67 -14.87 5.13
CA LEU A 208 -31.79 -16.33 5.15
C LEU A 208 -31.57 -16.92 6.56
N ILE A 209 -30.74 -16.30 7.41
CA ILE A 209 -30.55 -16.71 8.81
C ILE A 209 -31.73 -16.24 9.68
N LEU A 210 -32.19 -15.00 9.50
CA LEU A 210 -33.27 -14.38 10.27
C LEU A 210 -34.62 -15.10 10.07
N THR A 211 -34.90 -15.51 8.84
CA THR A 211 -36.18 -16.13 8.43
C THR A 211 -36.16 -17.65 8.44
N ASP A 212 -35.06 -18.29 8.89
CA ASP A 212 -34.84 -19.75 8.78
C ASP A 212 -35.05 -20.30 7.36
N THR A 213 -34.79 -19.47 6.34
CA THR A 213 -34.92 -19.86 4.93
C THR A 213 -33.72 -20.71 4.49
N ALA A 214 -34.01 -21.85 3.87
CA ALA A 214 -32.99 -22.74 3.33
C ALA A 214 -32.23 -22.06 2.18
N PRO A 215 -30.88 -22.01 2.18
CA PRO A 215 -30.12 -21.32 1.13
C PRO A 215 -30.32 -21.90 -0.28
N GLY A 216 -30.77 -23.16 -0.38
CA GLY A 216 -31.09 -23.82 -1.63
C GLY A 216 -32.53 -23.64 -2.12
N LEU A 217 -33.41 -22.95 -1.38
CA LEU A 217 -34.86 -22.93 -1.65
C LEU A 217 -35.22 -22.46 -3.08
N HIS A 218 -34.47 -21.50 -3.61
CA HIS A 218 -34.70 -20.91 -4.93
C HIS A 218 -33.87 -21.57 -6.05
N ARG A 219 -33.11 -22.63 -5.74
CA ARG A 219 -32.26 -23.33 -6.72
C ARG A 219 -33.08 -24.28 -7.59
N ARG A 220 -33.16 -23.96 -8.88
CA ARG A 220 -33.87 -24.78 -9.89
C ARG A 220 -33.09 -26.01 -10.39
N HIS A 221 -31.85 -26.25 -9.94
CA HIS A 221 -31.04 -27.38 -10.39
C HIS A 221 -30.14 -27.99 -9.30
N TYR A 222 -30.14 -29.32 -9.27
CA TYR A 222 -29.29 -30.18 -8.44
C TYR A 222 -28.84 -31.40 -9.25
N GLY A 223 -27.64 -31.92 -9.00
CA GLY A 223 -27.09 -33.07 -9.74
C GLY A 223 -27.92 -34.34 -9.57
N PHE A 224 -28.49 -34.55 -8.36
CA PHE A 224 -29.31 -35.72 -8.07
C PHE A 224 -30.64 -35.79 -8.82
N PHE A 225 -31.09 -34.71 -9.48
CA PHE A 225 -32.27 -34.75 -10.36
C PHE A 225 -32.08 -35.65 -11.60
N ASN A 226 -30.84 -35.92 -12.01
CA ASN A 226 -30.52 -36.73 -13.18
C ASN A 226 -30.23 -38.22 -12.85
N PHE A 227 -30.44 -38.65 -11.59
CA PHE A 227 -30.12 -40.01 -11.14
C PHE A 227 -31.36 -40.92 -11.17
N LYS A 228 -31.18 -42.20 -11.52
CA LYS A 228 -32.24 -43.20 -11.70
C LYS A 228 -33.20 -43.32 -10.52
N ASN A 229 -32.65 -43.32 -9.32
CA ASN A 229 -33.37 -43.55 -8.07
C ASN A 229 -33.60 -42.23 -7.32
N PHE A 230 -33.87 -41.13 -8.04
CA PHE A 230 -34.21 -39.85 -7.44
C PHE A 230 -35.55 -39.94 -6.68
N ALA A 231 -35.49 -39.85 -5.36
CA ALA A 231 -36.66 -39.88 -4.48
C ALA A 231 -37.43 -38.55 -4.52
N GLN A 232 -38.16 -38.33 -5.62
CA GLN A 232 -38.89 -37.09 -5.89
C GLN A 232 -39.83 -36.69 -4.75
N ASP A 233 -40.60 -37.63 -4.18
CA ASP A 233 -41.53 -37.33 -3.08
C ASP A 233 -40.80 -36.87 -1.81
N SER A 234 -39.68 -37.49 -1.48
CA SER A 234 -38.81 -37.07 -0.36
C SER A 234 -38.22 -35.67 -0.61
N TRP A 235 -37.90 -35.33 -1.86
CA TRP A 235 -37.46 -33.97 -2.21
C TRP A 235 -38.59 -32.94 -2.10
N GLN A 236 -39.80 -33.27 -2.57
CA GLN A 236 -40.96 -32.38 -2.41
C GLN A 236 -41.31 -32.14 -0.93
N ALA A 237 -41.19 -33.17 -0.08
CA ALA A 237 -41.34 -33.02 1.36
C ALA A 237 -40.28 -32.08 1.98
N LEU A 238 -39.01 -32.20 1.56
CA LEU A 238 -37.93 -31.30 1.99
C LEU A 238 -38.17 -29.84 1.56
N ILE A 239 -38.67 -29.63 0.34
CA ILE A 239 -39.04 -28.30 -0.16
C ILE A 239 -40.24 -27.73 0.60
N ALA A 240 -41.30 -28.51 0.84
CA ALA A 240 -42.47 -28.08 1.61
C ALA A 240 -42.10 -27.70 3.06
N GLU A 241 -41.20 -28.45 3.71
CA GLU A 241 -40.64 -28.08 5.02
C GLU A 241 -39.91 -26.73 4.95
N ALA A 242 -39.04 -26.54 3.95
CA ALA A 242 -38.27 -25.30 3.79
C ALA A 242 -39.14 -24.08 3.47
N GLN A 243 -40.17 -24.23 2.64
CA GLN A 243 -41.17 -23.19 2.36
C GLN A 243 -41.96 -22.82 3.62
N SER A 244 -42.43 -23.82 4.38
CA SER A 244 -43.16 -23.58 5.63
C SER A 244 -42.31 -22.89 6.70
N ARG A 245 -41.01 -23.21 6.78
CA ARG A 245 -40.06 -22.58 7.70
C ARG A 245 -39.76 -21.13 7.29
N ALA A 246 -39.44 -20.91 6.01
CA ALA A 246 -39.19 -19.58 5.44
C ALA A 246 -40.37 -18.62 5.64
N ALA A 247 -41.60 -19.03 5.29
CA ALA A 247 -42.79 -18.20 5.44
C ALA A 247 -43.08 -17.86 6.91
N LYS A 248 -42.92 -18.83 7.81
CA LYS A 248 -43.08 -18.61 9.26
C LYS A 248 -42.02 -17.65 9.81
N GLY A 249 -40.74 -17.83 9.43
CA GLY A 249 -39.65 -16.98 9.90
C GLY A 249 -39.71 -15.57 9.35
N LEU A 250 -40.20 -15.37 8.12
CA LEU A 250 -40.49 -14.05 7.57
C LEU A 250 -41.59 -13.33 8.36
N GLN A 251 -42.73 -13.99 8.61
CA GLN A 251 -43.80 -13.42 9.44
C GLN A 251 -43.28 -13.06 10.83
N GLN A 252 -42.53 -13.96 11.49
CA GLN A 252 -41.94 -13.69 12.80
C GLN A 252 -40.93 -12.53 12.80
N ALA A 253 -40.22 -12.30 11.70
CA ALA A 253 -39.31 -11.15 11.56
C ALA A 253 -40.07 -9.83 11.38
N VAL A 254 -41.18 -9.84 10.63
CA VAL A 254 -42.08 -8.69 10.45
C VAL A 254 -42.80 -8.35 11.77
N ASP A 255 -43.37 -9.36 12.44
CA ASP A 255 -44.08 -9.21 13.74
C ASP A 255 -43.15 -8.65 14.84
N ALA A 256 -41.89 -9.06 14.84
CA ALA A 256 -40.87 -8.57 15.77
C ALA A 256 -40.28 -7.20 15.37
N GLY A 257 -40.67 -6.64 14.22
CA GLY A 257 -40.16 -5.37 13.71
C GLY A 257 -38.67 -5.37 13.34
N PHE A 258 -38.08 -6.55 13.07
CA PHE A 258 -36.66 -6.66 12.75
C PHE A 258 -36.36 -6.07 11.36
N LYS A 259 -35.20 -5.40 11.23
CA LYS A 259 -34.77 -4.78 9.98
C LYS A 259 -33.31 -5.09 9.62
N LEU A 260 -33.11 -5.28 8.32
CA LEU A 260 -31.84 -5.58 7.67
C LEU A 260 -31.42 -4.35 6.85
N CYS A 261 -30.54 -3.52 7.42
CA CYS A 261 -30.23 -2.20 6.91
C CYS A 261 -28.94 -2.20 6.08
N GLY A 262 -28.91 -1.50 4.95
CA GLY A 262 -27.74 -1.40 4.08
C GLY A 262 -27.50 0.01 3.57
N CYS A 263 -26.23 0.40 3.56
CA CYS A 263 -25.76 1.62 2.92
C CYS A 263 -24.61 1.32 1.96
N ASP A 264 -24.48 2.15 0.94
CA ASP A 264 -23.34 2.19 0.01
C ASP A 264 -23.27 3.60 -0.61
N ALA A 265 -22.11 3.97 -1.14
CA ALA A 265 -21.90 5.24 -1.83
C ALA A 265 -22.21 5.16 -3.35
N ASP A 266 -22.22 3.96 -3.96
CA ASP A 266 -22.70 3.79 -5.34
C ASP A 266 -24.22 3.53 -5.34
N ALA A 267 -24.99 4.55 -5.72
CA ALA A 267 -26.44 4.47 -5.84
C ALA A 267 -26.93 3.29 -6.71
N ARG A 268 -26.13 2.85 -7.70
CA ARG A 268 -26.47 1.70 -8.55
C ARG A 268 -26.34 0.38 -7.79
N MET A 269 -25.40 0.27 -6.85
CA MET A 269 -25.26 -0.92 -6.00
C MET A 269 -26.44 -1.04 -5.04
N ILE A 270 -26.95 0.09 -4.54
CA ILE A 270 -28.16 0.14 -3.72
C ILE A 270 -29.40 -0.30 -4.51
N GLU A 271 -29.57 0.15 -5.76
CA GLU A 271 -30.69 -0.34 -6.58
C GLU A 271 -30.56 -1.84 -6.87
N LEU A 272 -29.35 -2.31 -7.19
CA LEU A 272 -29.06 -3.73 -7.37
C LEU A 272 -29.32 -4.57 -6.11
N ALA A 273 -29.08 -4.01 -4.92
CA ALA A 273 -29.40 -4.63 -3.64
C ALA A 273 -30.92 -4.67 -3.39
N ARG A 274 -31.68 -3.65 -3.80
CA ARG A 274 -33.16 -3.63 -3.71
C ARG A 274 -33.78 -4.67 -4.64
N GLU A 275 -33.31 -4.73 -5.87
CA GLU A 275 -33.76 -5.74 -6.83
C GLU A 275 -33.46 -7.16 -6.33
N ASN A 276 -32.24 -7.42 -5.84
CA ASN A 276 -31.88 -8.69 -5.24
C ASN A 276 -32.75 -9.03 -4.01
N ALA A 277 -32.99 -8.08 -3.10
CA ALA A 277 -33.83 -8.30 -1.92
C ALA A 277 -35.28 -8.63 -2.31
N LYS A 278 -35.82 -7.97 -3.35
CA LYS A 278 -37.16 -8.22 -3.88
C LYS A 278 -37.26 -9.56 -4.61
N ARG A 279 -36.27 -9.92 -5.43
CA ARG A 279 -36.18 -11.24 -6.11
C ARG A 279 -36.17 -12.39 -5.09
N ALA A 280 -35.47 -12.21 -3.97
CA ALA A 280 -35.39 -13.17 -2.86
C ALA A 280 -36.56 -13.12 -1.85
N GLY A 281 -37.53 -12.20 -2.00
CA GLY A 281 -38.71 -12.10 -1.11
C GLY A 281 -38.44 -11.51 0.29
N PHE A 282 -37.46 -10.60 0.42
CA PHE A 282 -37.06 -9.97 1.68
C PHE A 282 -37.19 -8.44 1.68
N ASP A 283 -37.90 -7.85 0.71
CA ASP A 283 -38.07 -6.40 0.61
C ASP A 283 -38.75 -5.80 1.85
N GLU A 284 -39.81 -6.43 2.36
CA GLU A 284 -40.52 -5.98 3.59
C GLU A 284 -39.63 -5.84 4.84
N ILE A 285 -38.55 -6.62 4.95
CA ILE A 285 -37.63 -6.63 6.11
C ILE A 285 -36.30 -5.91 5.84
N THR A 286 -36.08 -5.38 4.64
CA THR A 286 -34.85 -4.64 4.29
C THR A 286 -35.05 -3.12 4.30
N ALA A 287 -33.96 -2.38 4.51
CA ALA A 287 -33.91 -0.92 4.36
C ALA A 287 -32.60 -0.56 3.65
N LEU A 288 -32.69 0.10 2.48
CA LEU A 288 -31.55 0.28 1.57
C LEU A 288 -31.45 1.73 1.10
N GLN A 289 -30.35 2.40 1.47
CA GLN A 289 -30.12 3.82 1.26
C GLN A 289 -28.76 4.09 0.59
N CYS A 290 -28.73 4.98 -0.40
CA CYS A 290 -27.47 5.56 -0.87
C CYS A 290 -26.99 6.58 0.18
N CYS A 291 -25.89 6.28 0.86
CA CYS A 291 -25.37 7.06 1.98
C CYS A 291 -23.85 6.87 2.09
N PRO A 292 -23.05 7.92 1.80
CA PRO A 292 -21.63 7.95 2.13
C PRO A 292 -21.39 7.79 3.64
N LEU A 293 -20.26 7.19 4.01
CA LEU A 293 -19.91 6.90 5.40
C LEU A 293 -19.85 8.17 6.28
N GLU A 294 -19.46 9.28 5.69
CA GLU A 294 -19.38 10.61 6.31
C GLU A 294 -20.77 11.12 6.72
N GLU A 295 -21.78 10.87 5.88
CA GLU A 295 -23.16 11.31 6.01
C GLU A 295 -24.02 10.41 6.91
N LEU A 296 -23.47 9.26 7.34
CA LEU A 296 -24.16 8.30 8.21
C LEU A 296 -24.62 8.95 9.53
N THR A 297 -25.85 8.66 9.95
CA THR A 297 -26.46 9.15 11.20
C THR A 297 -27.13 8.03 11.98
N LEU A 298 -27.58 8.32 13.21
CA LEU A 298 -28.48 7.42 13.95
C LEU A 298 -29.76 7.09 13.16
N ASP A 299 -30.36 8.08 12.50
CA ASP A 299 -31.61 7.93 11.75
C ASP A 299 -31.46 7.13 10.44
N THR A 300 -30.22 6.81 10.05
CA THR A 300 -29.95 5.96 8.87
C THR A 300 -30.34 4.49 9.10
N ILE A 301 -30.56 4.08 10.35
CA ILE A 301 -31.18 2.78 10.68
C ILE A 301 -32.38 2.97 11.62
N PRO A 302 -33.45 2.15 11.52
CA PRO A 302 -34.58 2.22 12.44
C PRO A 302 -34.14 2.01 13.89
N GLN A 303 -34.49 2.97 14.76
CA GLN A 303 -34.13 2.98 16.18
C GLN A 303 -34.87 1.88 16.94
N ALA A 304 -34.25 0.70 17.01
CA ALA A 304 -34.83 -0.51 17.60
C ALA A 304 -34.19 -0.86 18.94
N GLN A 305 -35.01 -1.34 19.88
CA GLN A 305 -34.58 -1.75 21.23
C GLN A 305 -33.78 -3.07 21.27
N ALA A 306 -33.75 -3.81 20.17
CA ALA A 306 -33.09 -5.12 20.05
C ALA A 306 -31.62 -4.99 19.56
N PRO A 307 -30.69 -5.83 20.05
CA PRO A 307 -29.26 -5.68 19.82
C PRO A 307 -28.87 -5.73 18.34
N LEU A 308 -28.13 -4.72 17.90
CA LEU A 308 -27.64 -4.60 16.53
C LEU A 308 -26.37 -5.44 16.29
N THR A 309 -26.33 -6.15 15.17
CA THR A 309 -25.08 -6.73 14.62
C THR A 309 -24.73 -6.05 13.30
N ILE A 310 -23.53 -5.49 13.23
CA ILE A 310 -22.97 -4.85 12.04
C ILE A 310 -21.95 -5.81 11.43
N VAL A 311 -22.04 -6.15 10.14
CA VAL A 311 -20.98 -6.88 9.44
C VAL A 311 -20.78 -6.28 8.05
N THR A 312 -19.53 -6.02 7.67
CA THR A 312 -19.20 -5.33 6.42
C THR A 312 -17.93 -5.82 5.76
N ASN A 313 -17.83 -5.61 4.45
CA ASN A 313 -16.67 -5.84 3.59
C ASN A 313 -16.29 -4.53 2.89
N PRO A 314 -15.47 -3.67 3.53
CA PRO A 314 -14.95 -2.46 2.90
C PRO A 314 -14.02 -2.81 1.72
N PRO A 315 -13.68 -1.85 0.85
CA PRO A 315 -12.66 -2.05 -0.19
C PRO A 315 -11.26 -2.33 0.39
N TYR A 316 -10.47 -3.18 -0.28
CA TYR A 316 -9.09 -3.52 0.10
C TYR A 316 -8.26 -4.05 -1.07
N GLY A 317 -6.95 -3.76 -1.07
CA GLY A 317 -6.03 -4.02 -2.20
C GLY A 317 -6.40 -3.16 -3.41
N GLU A 318 -6.17 -3.68 -4.62
CA GLU A 318 -6.55 -3.06 -5.91
C GLU A 318 -8.05 -2.70 -6.06
N ARG A 319 -8.91 -3.10 -5.11
CA ARG A 319 -10.38 -2.97 -5.19
C ARG A 319 -10.88 -1.58 -4.83
N MET A 320 -10.42 -0.58 -5.60
CA MET A 320 -10.73 0.86 -5.54
C MET A 320 -10.03 1.63 -4.41
N GLY A 321 -9.46 2.78 -4.77
CA GLY A 321 -8.78 3.71 -3.86
C GLY A 321 -7.26 3.49 -3.78
N ASN A 322 -6.50 4.57 -3.57
CA ASN A 322 -5.11 4.48 -3.14
C ASN A 322 -5.04 3.98 -1.68
N PHE A 323 -3.96 3.30 -1.27
CA PHE A 323 -3.79 2.82 0.10
C PHE A 323 -3.97 3.92 1.17
N ASN A 324 -3.57 5.17 0.88
CA ASN A 324 -3.79 6.32 1.75
C ASN A 324 -5.28 6.67 1.93
N GLU A 325 -6.09 6.47 0.90
CA GLU A 325 -7.54 6.71 0.91
C GLU A 325 -8.24 5.60 1.71
N LEU A 326 -7.76 4.35 1.58
CA LEU A 326 -8.21 3.23 2.40
C LEU A 326 -7.86 3.39 3.89
N ILE A 327 -6.69 3.96 4.23
CA ILE A 327 -6.34 4.29 5.63
C ILE A 327 -7.36 5.28 6.21
N VAL A 328 -7.69 6.36 5.48
CA VAL A 328 -8.70 7.33 5.89
C VAL A 328 -10.06 6.66 6.07
N LEU A 329 -10.51 5.88 5.09
CA LEU A 329 -11.80 5.17 5.12
C LEU A 329 -11.91 4.24 6.33
N TYR A 330 -10.89 3.42 6.62
CA TYR A 330 -10.95 2.49 7.76
C TYR A 330 -10.88 3.21 9.12
N THR A 331 -10.20 4.36 9.24
CA THR A 331 -10.26 5.14 10.48
C THR A 331 -11.58 5.90 10.64
N ALA A 332 -12.14 6.44 9.55
CA ALA A 332 -13.49 6.98 9.55
C ALA A 332 -14.51 5.91 9.98
N LEU A 333 -14.42 4.70 9.41
CA LEU A 333 -15.36 3.60 9.69
C LEU A 333 -15.35 3.19 11.17
N GLY A 334 -14.18 2.91 11.74
CA GLY A 334 -14.07 2.50 13.14
C GLY A 334 -14.49 3.59 14.12
N ALA A 335 -14.27 4.86 13.76
CA ALA A 335 -14.69 6.01 14.55
C ALA A 335 -16.21 6.26 14.48
N LYS A 336 -16.77 6.38 13.27
CA LYS A 336 -18.18 6.69 13.01
C LYS A 336 -19.10 5.59 13.56
N LEU A 337 -18.79 4.32 13.29
CA LEU A 337 -19.58 3.20 13.81
C LEU A 337 -19.55 3.13 15.34
N LYS A 338 -18.43 3.47 15.99
CA LYS A 338 -18.35 3.52 17.45
C LYS A 338 -19.18 4.68 18.03
N ALA A 339 -19.15 5.85 17.41
CA ALA A 339 -19.90 7.03 17.87
C ALA A 339 -21.42 6.82 17.77
N LEU A 340 -21.89 6.22 16.67
CA LEU A 340 -23.31 5.97 16.44
C LEU A 340 -23.82 4.73 17.20
N PHE A 341 -23.13 3.60 17.08
CA PHE A 341 -23.66 2.27 17.42
C PHE A 341 -22.97 1.62 18.63
N GLY A 342 -22.70 2.42 19.67
CA GLY A 342 -22.21 1.91 20.95
C GLY A 342 -23.13 0.82 21.52
N GLY A 343 -22.55 -0.33 21.89
CA GLY A 343 -23.27 -1.54 22.30
C GLY A 343 -23.46 -2.59 21.20
N ALA A 344 -23.30 -2.24 19.92
CA ALA A 344 -23.44 -3.19 18.81
C ALA A 344 -22.25 -4.16 18.70
N ARG A 345 -22.49 -5.34 18.12
CA ARG A 345 -21.42 -6.24 17.66
C ARG A 345 -20.98 -5.85 16.26
N LEU A 346 -19.68 -5.77 15.98
CA LEU A 346 -19.13 -5.39 14.68
C LEU A 346 -18.19 -6.48 14.14
N GLY A 347 -18.38 -6.88 12.88
CA GLY A 347 -17.44 -7.69 12.10
C GLY A 347 -16.92 -6.94 10.88
N VAL A 348 -15.60 -6.82 10.73
CA VAL A 348 -14.97 -6.23 9.54
C VAL A 348 -13.97 -7.20 8.95
N ILE A 349 -14.07 -7.45 7.64
CA ILE A 349 -13.10 -8.25 6.87
C ILE A 349 -12.14 -7.35 6.07
N SER A 350 -10.89 -7.77 5.90
CA SER A 350 -9.93 -7.19 4.96
C SER A 350 -8.84 -8.20 4.60
N SER A 351 -8.14 -8.01 3.49
CA SER A 351 -6.82 -8.63 3.28
C SER A 351 -5.71 -7.92 4.07
N SER A 352 -5.91 -6.67 4.51
CA SER A 352 -4.88 -5.87 5.19
C SER A 352 -5.11 -5.79 6.71
N GLU A 353 -4.16 -6.33 7.48
CA GLU A 353 -4.14 -6.19 8.94
C GLU A 353 -3.94 -4.74 9.40
N ASP A 354 -3.31 -3.90 8.57
CA ASP A 354 -3.09 -2.47 8.80
C ASP A 354 -4.38 -1.69 8.71
N LEU A 355 -5.18 -1.90 7.65
CA LEU A 355 -6.49 -1.28 7.50
C LEU A 355 -7.42 -1.70 8.64
N LEU A 356 -7.42 -2.99 9.00
CA LEU A 356 -8.11 -3.50 10.19
C LEU A 356 -7.55 -2.94 11.52
N SER A 357 -6.35 -2.35 11.54
CA SER A 357 -5.82 -1.61 12.69
C SER A 357 -6.28 -0.15 12.70
N CYS A 358 -6.55 0.41 11.51
CA CYS A 358 -7.00 1.80 11.30
C CYS A 358 -8.38 2.04 11.89
N LEU A 359 -9.20 1.00 12.08
CA LEU A 359 -10.43 1.04 12.88
C LEU A 359 -10.24 1.58 14.32
N ARG A 360 -9.04 1.47 14.90
CA ARG A 360 -8.71 1.82 16.31
C ARG A 360 -9.55 1.11 17.40
N LEU A 361 -10.31 0.09 17.04
CA LEU A 361 -11.10 -0.75 17.95
C LEU A 361 -10.28 -1.91 18.55
N LYS A 362 -10.64 -2.36 19.76
CA LYS A 362 -10.06 -3.56 20.41
C LYS A 362 -10.84 -4.80 19.98
N GLY A 363 -10.24 -5.65 19.16
CA GLY A 363 -10.87 -6.90 18.71
C GLY A 363 -11.06 -7.91 19.86
N GLU A 364 -12.21 -8.58 19.86
CA GLU A 364 -12.48 -9.75 20.71
C GLU A 364 -11.88 -11.02 20.09
N ARG A 365 -12.04 -11.18 18.76
CA ARG A 365 -11.72 -12.39 18.01
C ARG A 365 -11.24 -12.04 16.61
N SER A 366 -10.44 -12.93 16.04
CA SER A 366 -9.90 -12.82 14.68
C SER A 366 -9.99 -14.18 14.00
N TYR A 367 -10.47 -14.20 12.75
CA TYR A 367 -10.64 -15.42 11.96
C TYR A 367 -9.99 -15.24 10.59
N THR A 368 -9.16 -16.21 10.17
CA THR A 368 -8.64 -16.25 8.80
C THR A 368 -9.66 -16.93 7.88
N LEU A 369 -10.09 -16.23 6.83
CA LEU A 369 -11.04 -16.68 5.81
C LEU A 369 -10.42 -16.42 4.43
N TYR A 370 -10.96 -17.03 3.36
CA TYR A 370 -10.36 -16.94 2.03
C TYR A 370 -11.39 -16.43 1.00
N ASN A 371 -11.14 -15.23 0.45
CA ASN A 371 -11.95 -14.65 -0.62
C ASN A 371 -11.38 -15.09 -1.98
N GLY A 372 -11.74 -16.30 -2.40
CA GLY A 372 -11.04 -16.99 -3.49
C GLY A 372 -9.67 -17.47 -3.03
N ALA A 373 -8.61 -17.08 -3.74
CA ALA A 373 -7.23 -17.35 -3.32
C ALA A 373 -6.71 -16.35 -2.26
N LEU A 374 -7.35 -15.17 -2.13
CA LEU A 374 -6.91 -14.10 -1.25
C LEU A 374 -7.21 -14.45 0.22
N ALA A 375 -6.15 -14.57 1.03
CA ALA A 375 -6.29 -14.69 2.47
C ALA A 375 -6.79 -13.35 3.06
N CYS A 376 -7.83 -13.43 3.86
CA CYS A 376 -8.46 -12.29 4.53
C CYS A 376 -8.61 -12.58 6.03
N GLN A 377 -8.64 -11.52 6.82
CA GLN A 377 -8.89 -11.58 8.24
C GLN A 377 -10.22 -10.89 8.57
N LEU A 378 -11.14 -11.63 9.19
CA LEU A 378 -12.34 -11.08 9.81
C LEU A 378 -12.02 -10.79 11.28
N ARG A 379 -12.01 -9.52 11.67
CA ARG A 379 -11.95 -9.10 13.08
C ARG A 379 -13.36 -8.85 13.60
N VAL A 380 -13.62 -9.34 14.81
CA VAL A 380 -14.90 -9.17 15.52
C VAL A 380 -14.66 -8.32 16.77
N PHE A 381 -15.53 -7.35 16.99
CA PHE A 381 -15.48 -6.34 18.05
C PHE A 381 -16.85 -6.27 18.74
N SER A 382 -16.87 -5.91 20.02
CA SER A 382 -18.04 -5.29 20.65
C SER A 382 -17.77 -3.81 20.82
N LEU A 383 -18.67 -2.96 20.35
CA LEU A 383 -18.57 -1.51 20.51
C LEU A 383 -18.99 -1.16 21.93
N ALA A 384 -18.16 -0.39 22.65
CA ALA A 384 -18.50 0.04 24.01
C ALA A 384 -19.73 0.99 23.97
N PRO A 385 -20.65 0.91 24.95
CA PRO A 385 -21.74 1.88 25.06
C PRO A 385 -21.24 3.32 25.22
N ASN A 386 -22.03 4.30 24.76
CA ASN A 386 -21.74 5.72 24.95
C ASN A 386 -22.14 6.16 26.37
N GLU A 387 -21.18 6.17 27.30
CA GLU A 387 -21.41 6.43 28.73
C GLU A 387 -22.12 7.76 29.07
N ASN A 388 -22.09 8.75 28.16
CA ASN A 388 -22.69 10.07 28.34
C ASN A 388 -24.02 10.29 27.58
N GLY A 389 -24.49 9.35 26.75
CA GLY A 389 -25.66 9.54 25.88
C GLY A 389 -25.53 10.64 24.79
N SER A 390 -24.40 11.35 24.75
CA SER A 390 -24.09 12.36 23.74
C SER A 390 -23.67 11.69 22.43
N HIS A 391 -24.63 11.55 21.51
CA HIS A 391 -24.36 11.14 20.14
C HIS A 391 -23.82 12.35 19.37
N ASP A 392 -22.50 12.47 19.33
CA ASP A 392 -21.81 13.42 18.46
C ASP A 392 -21.59 12.75 17.09
N ASP A 393 -22.39 13.14 16.10
CA ASP A 393 -22.29 12.62 14.72
C ASP A 393 -21.00 13.04 14.00
N ALA A 394 -20.24 13.99 14.58
CA ALA A 394 -18.99 14.48 14.04
C ALA A 394 -17.89 13.41 14.07
N MET A 395 -17.03 13.44 13.04
CA MET A 395 -15.85 12.57 13.00
C MET A 395 -14.84 12.98 14.10
N PRO A 396 -14.52 12.12 15.08
CA PRO A 396 -13.51 12.44 16.08
C PRO A 396 -12.13 12.62 15.43
N ALA A 397 -11.41 13.66 15.86
CA ALA A 397 -10.17 14.08 15.23
C ALA A 397 -9.06 13.01 15.33
N ILE A 398 -8.51 12.62 14.17
CA ILE A 398 -7.37 11.70 14.06
C ILE A 398 -6.08 12.47 14.38
N ALA A 399 -5.24 11.92 15.27
CA ALA A 399 -4.00 12.54 15.76
C ALA A 399 -4.15 14.06 16.03
N PRO A 400 -5.03 14.47 16.95
CA PRO A 400 -5.48 15.87 17.07
C PRO A 400 -4.33 16.85 17.31
N ASP A 401 -3.29 16.49 18.05
CA ASP A 401 -2.13 17.35 18.27
C ASP A 401 -1.34 17.62 16.99
N PHE A 402 -1.16 16.58 16.15
CA PHE A 402 -0.49 16.66 14.87
C PHE A 402 -1.33 17.46 13.85
N ALA A 403 -2.63 17.17 13.74
CA ALA A 403 -3.57 17.95 12.91
C ALA A 403 -3.59 19.44 13.30
N ASN A 404 -3.74 19.74 14.61
CA ASN A 404 -3.67 21.10 15.13
C ASN A 404 -2.30 21.77 14.87
N ARG A 405 -1.21 21.00 14.87
CA ARG A 405 0.13 21.53 14.58
C ARG A 405 0.32 21.84 13.10
N LEU A 406 -0.19 21.01 12.18
CA LEU A 406 -0.22 21.30 10.74
C LEU A 406 -0.95 22.61 10.46
N LEU A 407 -2.16 22.80 11.01
CA LEU A 407 -2.93 24.05 10.84
C LEU A 407 -2.20 25.28 11.39
N LYS A 408 -1.61 25.17 12.58
CA LYS A 408 -0.83 26.26 13.20
C LYS A 408 0.41 26.62 12.37
N ASN A 409 1.14 25.63 11.86
CA ASN A 409 2.30 25.86 11.00
C ASN A 409 1.87 26.45 9.64
N GLN A 410 0.79 25.98 9.04
CA GLN A 410 0.25 26.50 7.78
C GLN A 410 -0.14 27.98 7.92
N ALA A 411 -0.87 28.34 8.99
CA ALA A 411 -1.24 29.72 9.28
C ALA A 411 -0.02 30.62 9.54
N LYS A 412 0.99 30.13 10.27
CA LYS A 412 2.26 30.83 10.51
C LYS A 412 3.05 31.09 9.23
N LEU A 413 3.15 30.10 8.35
CA LEU A 413 3.98 30.17 7.13
C LEU A 413 3.29 30.91 5.97
N LYS A 414 1.95 30.90 5.88
CA LYS A 414 1.18 31.44 4.74
C LYS A 414 1.64 32.81 4.24
N LYS A 415 1.88 33.78 5.14
CA LYS A 415 2.34 35.14 4.74
C LYS A 415 3.75 35.13 4.16
N TRP A 416 4.66 34.34 4.73
CA TRP A 416 6.04 34.22 4.28
C TRP A 416 6.15 33.45 2.97
N VAL A 417 5.44 32.32 2.82
CA VAL A 417 5.32 31.54 1.58
C VAL A 417 4.89 32.43 0.41
N ALA A 418 3.84 33.25 0.61
CA ALA A 418 3.36 34.19 -0.39
C ALA A 418 4.37 35.30 -0.71
N ALA A 419 4.99 35.91 0.32
CA ALA A 419 5.98 36.98 0.16
C ALA A 419 7.31 36.51 -0.47
N GLN A 420 7.59 35.21 -0.46
CA GLN A 420 8.76 34.59 -1.10
C GLN A 420 8.42 33.91 -2.44
N GLY A 421 7.16 33.96 -2.90
CA GLY A 421 6.73 33.34 -4.16
C GLY A 421 6.91 31.82 -4.20
N LEU A 422 6.77 31.14 -3.05
CA LEU A 422 6.97 29.70 -2.94
C LEU A 422 5.69 28.92 -3.23
N ASN A 423 5.79 27.80 -3.95
CA ASN A 423 4.76 26.76 -3.95
C ASN A 423 5.20 25.46 -3.23
N ALA A 424 6.43 25.41 -2.72
CA ALA A 424 6.97 24.24 -2.04
C ALA A 424 7.82 24.62 -0.81
N TYR A 425 7.54 23.97 0.33
CA TYR A 425 8.09 24.32 1.64
C TYR A 425 7.85 23.23 2.68
N ARG A 426 8.65 23.25 3.76
CA ARG A 426 8.48 22.39 4.94
C ARG A 426 7.29 22.87 5.78
N LEU A 427 6.23 22.07 5.91
CA LEU A 427 5.07 22.40 6.76
C LEU A 427 5.25 21.89 8.20
N TYR A 428 5.94 20.77 8.38
CA TYR A 428 6.16 20.13 9.67
C TYR A 428 7.51 19.41 9.64
N ASP A 429 8.29 19.50 10.72
CA ASP A 429 9.59 18.84 10.89
C ASP A 429 9.75 18.34 12.32
N ALA A 430 9.26 17.13 12.57
CA ALA A 430 9.24 16.45 13.86
C ALA A 430 8.78 17.37 15.02
N ASP A 431 7.81 18.26 14.78
CA ASP A 431 7.41 19.31 15.75
C ASP A 431 7.00 18.72 17.11
N ILE A 432 6.42 17.52 17.10
CA ILE A 432 5.97 16.73 18.25
C ILE A 432 6.78 15.41 18.27
N PRO A 433 7.47 15.04 19.38
CA PRO A 433 8.32 13.84 19.45
C PRO A 433 7.60 12.52 19.13
N GLU A 434 6.32 12.45 19.45
CA GLU A 434 5.48 11.27 19.20
C GLU A 434 5.27 11.02 17.70
N TYR A 435 5.20 12.09 16.92
CA TYR A 435 4.91 12.13 15.49
C TYR A 435 6.19 12.51 14.73
N ASN A 436 7.16 11.59 14.80
CA ASN A 436 8.52 11.76 14.26
C ASN A 436 8.54 11.56 12.73
N ALA A 437 8.06 12.56 12.00
CA ALA A 437 8.05 12.65 10.55
C ALA A 437 8.29 14.09 10.10
N ALA A 438 8.45 14.32 8.81
CA ALA A 438 8.38 15.64 8.21
C ALA A 438 7.36 15.67 7.07
N VAL A 439 6.67 16.80 6.91
CA VAL A 439 5.65 17.02 5.89
C VAL A 439 6.08 18.19 5.02
N ASP A 440 6.31 17.92 3.73
CA ASP A 440 6.62 18.90 2.70
C ASP A 440 5.41 19.14 1.79
N ILE A 441 5.18 20.40 1.42
CA ILE A 441 4.22 20.78 0.39
C ILE A 441 4.95 20.91 -0.95
N TYR A 442 4.32 20.45 -2.04
CA TYR A 442 4.80 20.53 -3.42
C TYR A 442 3.64 20.89 -4.36
N GLY A 443 3.17 22.14 -4.30
CA GLY A 443 1.94 22.54 -4.99
C GLY A 443 0.73 21.79 -4.43
N ASP A 444 0.02 21.07 -5.30
CA ASP A 444 -1.16 20.27 -4.94
C ASP A 444 -0.83 18.89 -4.31
N TYR A 445 0.47 18.56 -4.21
CA TYR A 445 0.98 17.32 -3.61
C TYR A 445 1.62 17.55 -2.24
N VAL A 446 1.64 16.50 -1.43
CA VAL A 446 2.25 16.51 -0.09
C VAL A 446 3.13 15.27 0.08
N VAL A 447 4.36 15.45 0.56
CA VAL A 447 5.28 14.35 0.89
C VAL A 447 5.39 14.22 2.41
N LEU A 448 5.00 13.06 2.94
CA LEU A 448 5.16 12.68 4.34
C LEU A 448 6.36 11.72 4.45
N GLN A 449 7.48 12.23 4.95
CA GLN A 449 8.69 11.46 5.21
C GLN A 449 8.70 11.00 6.68
N GLU A 450 8.49 9.71 6.92
CA GLU A 450 8.69 9.09 8.23
C GLU A 450 10.18 9.12 8.60
N TYR A 451 10.52 9.61 9.80
CA TYR A 451 11.85 9.44 10.38
C TYR A 451 11.90 8.16 11.21
N GLN A 452 13.06 7.49 11.25
CA GLN A 452 13.19 6.23 12.00
C GLN A 452 12.82 6.45 13.49
N ALA A 453 11.80 5.74 13.96
CA ALA A 453 11.38 5.78 15.36
C ALA A 453 12.52 5.31 16.30
N PRO A 454 12.66 5.89 17.51
CA PRO A 454 13.62 5.42 18.50
C PRO A 454 13.42 3.93 18.83
N ALA A 455 14.50 3.21 19.12
CA ALA A 455 14.46 1.77 19.41
C ALA A 455 13.64 1.39 20.67
N SER A 456 13.28 2.38 21.51
CA SER A 456 12.34 2.25 22.64
C SER A 456 10.86 2.24 22.24
N VAL A 457 10.53 2.60 20.99
CA VAL A 457 9.14 2.61 20.48
C VAL A 457 8.83 1.27 19.83
N ALA A 458 7.82 0.57 20.34
CA ALA A 458 7.36 -0.69 19.74
C ALA A 458 6.94 -0.50 18.27
N THR A 459 7.35 -1.41 17.39
CA THR A 459 7.14 -1.31 15.93
C THR A 459 5.68 -1.14 15.54
N GLY A 460 4.76 -1.86 16.20
CA GLY A 460 3.31 -1.70 16.00
C GLY A 460 2.75 -0.34 16.43
N LEU A 461 3.37 0.34 17.39
CA LEU A 461 3.01 1.71 17.79
C LEU A 461 3.55 2.74 16.79
N ALA A 462 4.78 2.55 16.28
CA ALA A 462 5.32 3.38 15.20
C ALA A 462 4.46 3.27 13.93
N ARG A 463 4.16 2.04 13.48
CA ARG A 463 3.29 1.78 12.32
C ARG A 463 1.89 2.39 12.51
N ARG A 464 1.29 2.27 13.71
CA ARG A 464 0.01 2.93 14.05
C ARG A 464 0.10 4.44 13.87
N ARG A 465 1.12 5.09 14.47
CA ARG A 465 1.32 6.54 14.39
C ARG A 465 1.56 7.02 12.95
N LEU A 466 2.23 6.24 12.10
CA LEU A 466 2.35 6.53 10.68
C LEU A 466 0.97 6.58 10.00
N MET A 467 0.11 5.57 10.21
CA MET A 467 -1.25 5.57 9.67
C MET A 467 -2.11 6.73 10.23
N ASP A 468 -1.96 7.06 11.52
CA ASP A 468 -2.63 8.22 12.12
C ASP A 468 -2.17 9.55 11.49
N MET A 469 -0.86 9.73 11.24
CA MET A 469 -0.32 10.90 10.53
C MET A 469 -0.81 10.97 9.08
N ILE A 470 -0.86 9.84 8.37
CA ILE A 470 -1.39 9.78 6.99
C ILE A 470 -2.83 10.29 6.95
N ALA A 471 -3.73 9.70 7.74
CA ALA A 471 -5.14 10.11 7.73
C ALA A 471 -5.33 11.56 8.21
N ALA A 472 -4.60 11.96 9.26
CA ALA A 472 -4.62 13.34 9.73
C ALA A 472 -4.13 14.33 8.67
N THR A 473 -3.07 14.02 7.91
CA THR A 473 -2.59 14.89 6.81
C THR A 473 -3.62 15.03 5.71
N VAL A 474 -4.23 13.93 5.24
CA VAL A 474 -5.26 13.97 4.18
C VAL A 474 -6.46 14.83 4.60
N LEU A 475 -7.05 14.55 5.77
CA LEU A 475 -8.24 15.25 6.25
C LEU A 475 -7.96 16.72 6.62
N THR A 476 -6.83 17.00 7.26
CA THR A 476 -6.49 18.36 7.73
C THR A 476 -6.16 19.30 6.57
N LEU A 477 -5.42 18.81 5.57
CA LEU A 477 -5.02 19.62 4.41
C LEU A 477 -6.06 19.58 3.28
N LYS A 478 -7.07 18.71 3.38
CA LYS A 478 -8.17 18.54 2.40
C LYS A 478 -7.68 18.21 0.99
N ILE A 479 -6.66 17.36 0.92
CA ILE A 479 -6.08 16.83 -0.33
C ILE A 479 -6.72 15.47 -0.67
N PRO A 480 -6.74 15.05 -1.95
CA PRO A 480 -6.96 13.64 -2.29
C PRO A 480 -5.88 12.75 -1.67
N GLY A 481 -6.21 11.55 -1.20
CA GLY A 481 -5.21 10.66 -0.61
C GLY A 481 -4.14 10.19 -1.62
N LYS A 482 -4.50 10.10 -2.90
CA LYS A 482 -3.57 9.95 -4.03
C LYS A 482 -2.59 11.12 -4.28
N HIS A 483 -2.78 12.28 -3.65
CA HIS A 483 -1.82 13.41 -3.68
C HIS A 483 -0.87 13.41 -2.46
N LEU A 484 -1.12 12.54 -1.48
CA LEU A 484 -0.19 12.28 -0.38
C LEU A 484 0.79 11.19 -0.80
N ILE A 485 2.07 11.43 -0.64
CA ILE A 485 3.16 10.51 -0.97
C ILE A 485 3.92 10.19 0.32
N VAL A 486 3.99 8.90 0.67
CA VAL A 486 4.54 8.45 1.95
C VAL A 486 5.91 7.81 1.72
N LYS A 487 6.94 8.33 2.38
CA LYS A 487 8.30 7.78 2.35
C LYS A 487 8.70 7.27 3.72
N SER A 488 9.31 6.08 3.78
CA SER A 488 9.93 5.53 5.00
C SER A 488 11.34 5.04 4.70
N ARG A 489 12.21 5.03 5.72
CA ARG A 489 13.64 4.67 5.62
C ARG A 489 13.96 3.24 6.10
N GLN A 490 12.96 2.38 6.29
CA GLN A 490 13.17 0.97 6.65
C GLN A 490 13.67 0.14 5.46
N ARG A 491 14.57 -0.84 5.71
CA ARG A 491 14.82 -1.91 4.74
C ARG A 491 13.59 -2.83 4.72
N GLN A 492 13.03 -3.04 3.53
CA GLN A 492 11.86 -3.89 3.34
C GLN A 492 12.25 -5.36 3.52
N GLN A 493 11.46 -6.12 4.29
CA GLN A 493 11.60 -7.57 4.44
C GLN A 493 10.25 -8.25 4.13
N GLY A 494 10.27 -9.19 3.18
CA GLY A 494 9.09 -9.92 2.72
C GLY A 494 8.10 -9.07 1.92
N ASN A 495 6.90 -9.62 1.68
CA ASN A 495 5.83 -9.04 0.85
C ASN A 495 5.13 -7.81 1.50
N ALA A 496 5.82 -7.08 2.38
CA ALA A 496 5.34 -5.84 3.01
C ALA A 496 5.45 -4.64 2.05
N GLN A 497 5.15 -4.86 0.77
CA GLN A 497 5.04 -3.80 -0.21
C GLN A 497 3.74 -3.05 0.07
N TYR A 498 3.85 -1.78 0.47
CA TYR A 498 2.82 -0.81 0.12
C TYR A 498 2.81 -0.82 -1.41
N GLU A 499 1.77 -1.41 -2.01
CA GLU A 499 1.75 -1.73 -3.44
C GLU A 499 2.15 -0.49 -4.23
N LYS A 500 3.26 -0.62 -4.99
CA LYS A 500 3.54 0.36 -6.03
C LYS A 500 2.48 0.09 -7.07
N ASN A 501 1.47 0.94 -7.17
CA ASN A 501 0.60 0.94 -8.33
C ASN A 501 1.49 0.97 -9.57
N ASP A 502 1.32 0.05 -10.52
CA ASP A 502 2.07 0.15 -11.79
C ASP A 502 1.69 1.43 -12.57
N ASP A 503 0.53 2.02 -12.25
CA ASP A 503 0.11 3.38 -12.63
C ASP A 503 0.89 4.53 -11.93
N SER A 504 1.89 4.26 -11.08
CA SER A 504 2.72 5.30 -10.42
C SER A 504 3.76 5.91 -11.37
N ALA A 505 3.26 6.49 -12.47
CA ALA A 505 4.01 7.14 -13.52
C ALA A 505 4.67 8.46 -13.05
N HIS A 506 5.79 8.34 -12.35
CA HIS A 506 6.77 9.40 -12.09
C HIS A 506 6.16 10.75 -11.68
N THR A 507 5.58 10.90 -10.47
CA THR A 507 4.95 12.16 -10.06
C THR A 507 5.95 13.32 -10.11
N GLN A 508 5.76 14.19 -11.12
CA GLN A 508 6.66 15.27 -11.49
C GLN A 508 5.95 16.61 -11.32
N VAL A 509 6.56 17.49 -10.55
CA VAL A 509 5.99 18.80 -10.17
C VAL A 509 7.02 19.90 -10.38
N VAL A 510 6.55 21.10 -10.73
CA VAL A 510 7.41 22.29 -10.84
C VAL A 510 7.36 23.07 -9.53
N VAL A 511 8.46 23.04 -8.80
CA VAL A 511 8.73 23.89 -7.64
C VAL A 511 9.10 25.30 -8.10
N LYS A 512 8.62 26.30 -7.37
CA LYS A 512 8.89 27.72 -7.55
C LYS A 512 9.59 28.28 -6.32
N GLU A 513 10.68 29.00 -6.54
CA GLU A 513 11.34 29.83 -5.54
C GLU A 513 11.43 31.26 -6.06
N GLY A 514 10.32 31.99 -5.93
CA GLY A 514 10.10 33.26 -6.63
C GLY A 514 9.86 33.01 -8.12
N ASP A 515 10.74 33.57 -8.95
CA ASP A 515 10.82 33.36 -10.40
C ASP A 515 11.73 32.18 -10.80
N LEU A 516 12.50 31.59 -9.88
CA LEU A 516 13.28 30.38 -10.17
C LEU A 516 12.37 29.15 -10.22
N LEU A 517 12.52 28.33 -11.26
CA LEU A 517 11.76 27.10 -11.49
C LEU A 517 12.64 25.86 -11.33
N PHE A 518 12.16 24.85 -10.62
CA PHE A 518 12.87 23.58 -10.41
C PHE A 518 11.93 22.39 -10.59
N LYS A 519 12.40 21.32 -11.22
CA LYS A 519 11.65 20.08 -11.34
C LYS A 519 11.90 19.21 -10.11
N ALA A 520 10.84 18.81 -9.42
CA ALA A 520 10.88 17.77 -8.40
C ALA A 520 10.27 16.46 -8.93
N ARG A 521 10.78 15.32 -8.45
CA ARG A 521 10.28 13.96 -8.74
C ARG A 521 9.99 13.29 -7.40
N LEU A 522 8.73 13.07 -7.10
CA LEU A 522 8.31 12.77 -5.74
C LEU A 522 8.44 11.29 -5.38
N ASP A 523 8.25 10.37 -6.33
CA ASP A 523 8.21 8.92 -6.08
C ASP A 523 9.52 8.19 -6.42
N ASP A 524 10.26 8.72 -7.40
CA ASP A 524 11.38 8.03 -8.08
C ASP A 524 12.60 7.77 -7.19
N TYR A 525 12.83 8.64 -6.21
CA TYR A 525 14.07 8.74 -5.44
C TYR A 525 13.79 8.98 -3.96
N LEU A 526 14.81 8.75 -3.11
CA LEU A 526 14.75 9.06 -1.68
C LEU A 526 14.42 10.56 -1.46
N ASP A 527 15.22 11.43 -2.07
CA ASP A 527 15.10 12.88 -2.02
C ASP A 527 14.45 13.43 -3.30
N SER A 528 13.61 14.45 -3.19
CA SER A 528 12.69 14.86 -4.26
C SER A 528 13.31 15.69 -5.41
N GLY A 529 14.63 15.92 -5.41
CA GLY A 529 15.32 16.73 -6.43
C GLY A 529 15.65 18.17 -6.05
N ILE A 530 15.21 18.64 -4.88
CA ILE A 530 15.53 19.97 -4.35
C ILE A 530 15.54 19.91 -2.81
N PHE A 531 16.45 20.67 -2.20
CA PHE A 531 16.52 20.86 -0.75
C PHE A 531 16.08 22.29 -0.40
N PHE A 532 15.09 22.42 0.50
CA PHE A 532 14.42 23.70 0.80
C PHE A 532 15.19 24.56 1.81
N ASP A 533 15.88 23.90 2.75
CA ASP A 533 16.89 24.44 3.67
C ASP A 533 17.88 25.38 2.96
N SER A 534 18.48 24.94 1.86
CA SER A 534 19.47 25.68 1.08
C SER A 534 18.90 26.81 0.20
N ARG A 535 17.60 27.15 0.27
CA ARG A 535 17.03 28.24 -0.57
C ARG A 535 17.62 29.63 -0.29
N PRO A 536 17.97 30.04 0.95
CA PRO A 536 18.65 31.32 1.18
C PRO A 536 20.08 31.31 0.62
N ILE A 537 20.73 30.14 0.55
CA ILE A 537 22.04 29.96 -0.09
C ILE A 537 21.91 30.18 -1.60
N ARG A 538 20.86 29.64 -2.24
CA ARG A 538 20.55 29.94 -3.66
C ARG A 538 20.30 31.42 -3.90
N ALA A 539 19.56 32.10 -3.01
CA ALA A 539 19.34 33.55 -3.10
C ALA A 539 20.64 34.37 -2.95
N LEU A 540 21.54 33.95 -2.04
CA LEU A 540 22.86 34.56 -1.87
C LEU A 540 23.73 34.37 -3.12
N ILE A 541 23.81 33.15 -3.66
CA ILE A 541 24.53 32.83 -4.89
C ILE A 541 24.00 33.69 -6.05
N ARG A 542 22.68 33.78 -6.22
CA ARG A 542 22.05 34.61 -7.26
C ARG A 542 22.44 36.08 -7.14
N LYS A 543 22.47 36.62 -5.92
CA LYS A 543 22.87 38.02 -5.66
C LYS A 543 24.34 38.28 -5.99
N GLU A 544 25.21 37.31 -5.73
CA GLU A 544 26.67 37.49 -5.83
C GLU A 544 27.30 36.99 -7.13
N ALA A 545 26.55 36.32 -8.02
CA ALA A 545 27.06 35.72 -9.25
C ALA A 545 27.16 36.67 -10.46
N ALA A 546 26.58 37.87 -10.41
CA ALA A 546 26.55 38.79 -11.55
C ALA A 546 27.95 39.08 -12.13
N GLY A 547 28.15 38.77 -13.41
CA GLY A 547 29.42 38.94 -14.14
C GLY A 547 30.51 37.90 -13.83
N LYS A 548 30.29 36.99 -12.87
CA LYS A 548 31.31 36.03 -12.40
C LYS A 548 31.28 34.70 -13.16
N ASP A 549 32.44 34.05 -13.23
CA ASP A 549 32.55 32.63 -13.54
C ASP A 549 32.30 31.82 -12.27
N PHE A 550 31.29 30.94 -12.32
CA PHE A 550 30.79 30.18 -11.19
C PHE A 550 31.11 28.69 -11.29
N LEU A 551 31.58 28.08 -10.21
CA LEU A 551 31.76 26.62 -10.08
C LEU A 551 30.81 26.05 -9.02
N ASN A 552 30.18 24.92 -9.31
CA ASN A 552 29.34 24.17 -8.39
C ASN A 552 29.84 22.72 -8.31
N LEU A 553 30.28 22.30 -7.12
CA LEU A 553 30.87 20.99 -6.84
C LEU A 553 29.93 20.17 -5.96
N PHE A 554 29.79 18.87 -6.27
CA PHE A 554 28.73 18.00 -5.76
C PHE A 554 27.34 18.55 -6.17
N ALA A 555 27.24 18.97 -7.44
CA ALA A 555 26.21 19.85 -7.93
C ALA A 555 24.77 19.31 -7.85
N TYR A 556 24.58 17.99 -7.66
CA TYR A 556 23.26 17.33 -7.62
C TYR A 556 22.43 17.76 -8.84
N THR A 557 21.17 18.19 -8.64
CA THR A 557 20.25 18.68 -9.68
C THR A 557 20.53 20.13 -10.12
N ALA A 558 21.74 20.64 -9.85
CA ALA A 558 22.29 21.92 -10.28
C ALA A 558 21.47 23.18 -9.91
N THR A 559 20.63 23.12 -8.87
CA THR A 559 19.74 24.24 -8.47
C THR A 559 20.50 25.52 -8.09
N ALA A 560 21.69 25.39 -7.49
CA ALA A 560 22.60 26.51 -7.23
C ALA A 560 23.20 27.11 -8.51
N SER A 561 23.46 26.30 -9.54
CA SER A 561 23.96 26.77 -10.83
C SER A 561 22.89 27.49 -11.65
N VAL A 562 21.62 27.05 -11.55
CA VAL A 562 20.47 27.82 -12.07
C VAL A 562 20.42 29.19 -11.39
N ALA A 563 20.50 29.23 -10.06
CA ALA A 563 20.46 30.49 -9.30
C ALA A 563 21.60 31.44 -9.69
N ALA A 564 22.81 30.92 -9.91
CA ALA A 564 23.95 31.71 -10.42
C ALA A 564 23.72 32.23 -11.86
N ALA A 565 23.23 31.38 -12.77
CA ALA A 565 22.99 31.75 -14.16
C ALA A 565 21.86 32.80 -14.29
N VAL A 566 20.74 32.64 -13.59
CA VAL A 566 19.68 33.67 -13.51
C VAL A 566 20.15 34.92 -12.73
N GLY A 567 21.18 34.78 -11.89
CA GLY A 567 21.91 35.89 -11.28
C GLY A 567 22.88 36.64 -12.20
N GLY A 568 23.02 36.22 -13.47
CA GLY A 568 23.88 36.87 -14.45
C GLY A 568 25.34 36.41 -14.43
N ALA A 569 25.63 35.17 -14.00
CA ALA A 569 26.95 34.56 -14.14
C ALA A 569 27.45 34.59 -15.60
N ASN A 570 28.71 34.98 -15.80
CA ASN A 570 29.36 34.96 -17.12
C ASN A 570 29.53 33.54 -17.67
N SER A 571 29.87 32.59 -16.78
CA SER A 571 29.81 31.16 -17.04
C SER A 571 29.47 30.37 -15.76
N THR A 572 28.97 29.14 -15.91
CA THR A 572 28.72 28.19 -14.83
C THR A 572 29.27 26.81 -15.20
N LEU A 573 30.05 26.18 -14.32
CA LEU A 573 30.41 24.76 -14.41
C LEU A 573 29.76 23.98 -13.26
N SER A 574 28.96 22.97 -13.58
CA SER A 574 28.34 22.04 -12.63
C SER A 574 29.05 20.70 -12.68
N VAL A 575 29.59 20.24 -11.54
CA VAL A 575 30.35 18.97 -11.44
C VAL A 575 29.67 18.01 -10.46
N ASP A 576 29.38 16.79 -10.92
CA ASP A 576 28.84 15.69 -10.10
C ASP A 576 29.27 14.33 -10.67
N MET A 577 29.26 13.26 -9.87
CA MET A 577 29.54 11.90 -10.36
C MET A 577 28.32 11.19 -10.97
N SER A 578 27.11 11.69 -10.67
CA SER A 578 25.83 11.18 -11.14
C SER A 578 25.40 11.83 -12.45
N ARG A 579 25.44 11.06 -13.53
CA ARG A 579 24.87 11.48 -14.83
C ARG A 579 23.40 11.87 -14.70
N THR A 580 22.61 11.07 -13.96
CA THR A 580 21.17 11.28 -13.76
C THR A 580 20.87 12.64 -13.12
N TYR A 581 21.68 13.07 -12.14
CA TYR A 581 21.48 14.37 -11.48
C TYR A 581 21.91 15.54 -12.38
N LEU A 582 22.99 15.39 -13.16
CA LEU A 582 23.39 16.40 -14.15
C LEU A 582 22.39 16.52 -15.31
N GLU A 583 21.78 15.42 -15.77
CA GLU A 583 20.71 15.44 -16.77
C GLU A 583 19.43 16.11 -16.23
N TRP A 584 19.10 15.88 -14.96
CA TRP A 584 18.06 16.64 -14.25
C TRP A 584 18.45 18.13 -14.08
N GLY A 585 19.74 18.43 -13.88
CA GLY A 585 20.26 19.79 -13.91
C GLY A 585 20.09 20.49 -15.25
N LEU A 586 20.25 19.78 -16.37
CA LEU A 586 19.93 20.28 -17.73
C LEU A 586 18.43 20.53 -17.90
N GLU A 587 17.56 19.68 -17.35
CA GLU A 587 16.11 19.92 -17.29
C GLU A 587 15.79 21.21 -16.49
N ASN A 588 16.44 21.41 -15.33
CA ASN A 588 16.27 22.61 -14.51
C ASN A 588 16.77 23.89 -15.21
N PHE A 589 17.90 23.85 -15.91
CA PHE A 589 18.36 24.99 -16.73
C PHE A 589 17.34 25.34 -17.83
N THR A 590 16.82 24.32 -18.52
CA THR A 590 15.82 24.47 -19.58
C THR A 590 14.53 25.10 -19.07
N LEU A 591 14.06 24.73 -17.87
CA LEU A 591 12.89 25.33 -17.21
C LEU A 591 13.04 26.83 -16.93
N ASN A 592 14.26 27.33 -16.75
CA ASN A 592 14.54 28.76 -16.52
C ASN A 592 14.93 29.49 -17.83
N GLY A 593 14.71 28.86 -18.99
CA GLY A 593 15.06 29.42 -20.31
C GLY A 593 16.56 29.41 -20.63
N ILE A 594 17.41 28.88 -19.75
CA ILE A 594 18.86 28.86 -19.93
C ILE A 594 19.23 27.70 -20.85
N LYS A 595 19.84 28.00 -22.00
CA LYS A 595 20.31 26.97 -22.94
C LYS A 595 21.67 26.41 -22.49
N PRO A 596 21.83 25.08 -22.34
CA PRO A 596 23.13 24.45 -22.14
C PRO A 596 24.08 24.84 -23.29
N SER A 597 25.29 25.27 -22.94
CA SER A 597 26.21 25.92 -23.90
C SER A 597 27.64 25.91 -23.39
N ILE A 598 28.59 26.43 -24.17
CA ILE A 598 29.99 26.65 -23.71
C ILE A 598 30.12 27.65 -22.54
N LYS A 599 29.03 28.37 -22.18
CA LYS A 599 28.96 29.17 -20.96
C LYS A 599 28.33 28.41 -19.78
N HIS A 600 27.56 27.36 -20.02
CA HIS A 600 26.79 26.65 -19.01
C HIS A 600 26.99 25.13 -19.17
N GLU A 601 28.02 24.63 -18.48
CA GLU A 601 28.63 23.32 -18.69
C GLU A 601 28.34 22.34 -17.54
N PHE A 602 28.21 21.07 -17.90
CA PHE A 602 27.86 19.98 -16.99
C PHE A 602 28.90 18.86 -17.14
N LEU A 603 29.79 18.74 -16.15
CA LEU A 603 30.89 17.78 -16.15
C LEU A 603 30.55 16.60 -15.23
N GLN A 604 30.37 15.42 -15.82
CA GLN A 604 30.33 14.19 -15.03
C GLN A 604 31.76 13.84 -14.60
N ALA A 605 32.09 13.97 -13.31
CA ALA A 605 33.41 13.65 -12.75
C ALA A 605 33.37 13.36 -11.24
N ASP A 606 34.45 12.78 -10.70
CA ASP A 606 34.69 12.78 -9.25
C ASP A 606 35.16 14.18 -8.84
N CYS A 607 34.41 14.84 -7.94
CA CYS A 607 34.71 16.19 -7.50
C CYS A 607 36.04 16.28 -6.73
N LEU A 608 36.48 15.22 -6.04
CA LEU A 608 37.79 15.21 -5.38
C LEU A 608 38.92 15.10 -6.39
N ALA A 609 38.74 14.32 -7.46
CA ALA A 609 39.70 14.22 -8.55
C ALA A 609 39.80 15.54 -9.32
N TYR A 610 38.65 16.16 -9.66
CA TYR A 610 38.61 17.48 -10.29
C TYR A 610 39.33 18.53 -9.45
N LEU A 611 39.04 18.60 -8.14
CA LEU A 611 39.70 19.54 -7.22
C LEU A 611 41.21 19.31 -7.11
N SER A 612 41.64 18.04 -7.15
CA SER A 612 43.06 17.67 -7.07
C SER A 612 43.85 18.00 -8.33
N THR A 613 43.20 18.32 -9.46
CA THR A 613 43.89 18.71 -10.70
C THR A 613 44.16 20.20 -10.77
N ASP A 614 45.38 20.55 -11.21
CA ASP A 614 45.68 21.90 -11.64
C ASP A 614 44.99 22.18 -12.98
N SER A 615 44.22 23.26 -13.00
CA SER A 615 43.48 23.76 -14.16
C SER A 615 44.17 25.00 -14.73
N GLU A 616 43.79 25.47 -15.91
CA GLU A 616 44.00 26.87 -16.33
C GLU A 616 42.75 27.74 -16.07
N ARG A 617 41.56 27.13 -16.10
CA ARG A 617 40.29 27.80 -15.76
C ARG A 617 40.27 28.13 -14.27
N ARG A 618 39.87 29.36 -13.95
CA ARG A 618 39.65 29.87 -12.58
C ARG A 618 38.26 30.50 -12.47
N PHE A 619 37.71 30.55 -11.27
CA PHE A 619 36.36 30.99 -10.96
C PHE A 619 36.37 32.10 -9.90
N ASP A 620 35.49 33.09 -10.01
CA ASP A 620 35.35 34.19 -9.05
C ASP A 620 34.44 33.80 -7.86
N LEU A 621 33.55 32.83 -8.07
CA LEU A 621 32.62 32.31 -7.05
C LEU A 621 32.52 30.79 -7.15
N ILE A 622 32.73 30.08 -6.05
CA ILE A 622 32.58 28.63 -5.96
C ILE A 622 31.54 28.28 -4.90
N TYR A 623 30.57 27.44 -5.24
CA TYR A 623 29.70 26.75 -4.29
C TYR A 623 30.09 25.28 -4.18
N ILE A 624 30.09 24.78 -2.94
CA ILE A 624 30.44 23.40 -2.63
C ILE A 624 29.64 22.91 -1.41
N ASP A 625 28.85 21.86 -1.61
CA ASP A 625 28.05 21.20 -0.57
C ASP A 625 28.28 19.68 -0.62
N PRO A 626 29.35 19.17 0.00
CA PRO A 626 29.75 17.79 -0.11
C PRO A 626 28.95 16.91 0.88
N PRO A 627 28.61 15.67 0.51
CA PRO A 627 27.94 14.75 1.42
C PRO A 627 28.82 14.48 2.65
N THR A 628 28.21 14.42 3.83
CA THR A 628 28.93 14.26 5.12
C THR A 628 29.92 13.10 5.12
N PHE A 629 29.58 12.00 4.44
CA PHE A 629 30.44 10.85 4.15
C PHE A 629 30.22 10.38 2.71
N SER A 630 31.28 9.93 2.03
CA SER A 630 31.13 9.12 0.81
C SER A 630 32.23 8.07 0.66
N ASN A 631 31.81 6.83 0.36
CA ASN A 631 32.69 5.73 -0.07
C ASN A 631 32.18 5.15 -1.39
N SER A 632 31.83 5.99 -2.36
CA SER A 632 31.44 5.54 -3.70
C SER A 632 32.53 4.63 -4.29
N LYS A 633 32.17 3.47 -4.86
CA LYS A 633 33.12 2.54 -5.51
C LYS A 633 33.81 3.15 -6.77
N ARG A 634 33.50 4.41 -7.11
CA ARG A 634 34.16 5.23 -8.16
C ARG A 634 35.24 6.18 -7.61
N MET A 635 35.35 6.36 -6.29
CA MET A 635 36.36 7.18 -5.62
C MET A 635 37.55 6.31 -5.18
N SER A 636 38.76 6.86 -5.19
CA SER A 636 39.97 6.15 -4.73
C SER A 636 40.17 6.14 -3.21
N ARG A 637 39.40 6.96 -2.47
CA ARG A 637 39.50 7.14 -1.02
C ARG A 637 38.13 7.45 -0.41
N SER A 638 37.89 7.01 0.82
CA SER A 638 36.69 7.40 1.59
C SER A 638 36.79 8.85 2.09
N PHE A 639 35.73 9.62 1.91
CA PHE A 639 35.63 11.03 2.31
C PHE A 639 34.79 11.20 3.58
N GLU A 640 35.24 12.06 4.49
CA GLU A 640 34.44 12.64 5.58
C GLU A 640 34.66 14.14 5.65
N VAL A 641 33.58 14.95 5.58
CA VAL A 641 33.69 16.41 5.56
C VAL A 641 34.42 16.98 6.80
N GLN A 642 34.16 16.50 8.02
CA GLN A 642 34.83 17.04 9.21
C GLN A 642 36.34 16.75 9.24
N ARG A 643 36.75 15.59 8.74
CA ARG A 643 38.16 15.17 8.68
C ARG A 643 38.90 15.86 7.54
N ASP A 644 38.25 15.97 6.38
CA ASP A 644 38.89 16.32 5.12
C ASP A 644 38.68 17.77 4.67
N HIS A 645 37.81 18.56 5.34
CA HIS A 645 37.46 19.92 4.89
C HIS A 645 38.68 20.84 4.68
N VAL A 646 39.74 20.73 5.50
CA VAL A 646 40.94 21.57 5.31
C VAL A 646 41.58 21.28 3.96
N ALA A 647 41.79 20.00 3.62
CA ALA A 647 42.34 19.60 2.32
C ALA A 647 41.38 19.91 1.16
N LEU A 648 40.07 19.72 1.36
CA LEU A 648 39.04 20.04 0.37
C LEU A 648 39.02 21.52 0.01
N LEU A 649 38.96 22.38 1.02
CA LEU A 649 38.90 23.83 0.85
C LEU A 649 40.24 24.38 0.33
N ALA A 650 41.37 23.87 0.84
CA ALA A 650 42.69 24.22 0.31
C ALA A 650 42.82 23.87 -1.19
N ASN A 651 42.29 22.73 -1.65
CA ASN A 651 42.29 22.38 -3.07
C ASN A 651 41.39 23.30 -3.94
N LEU A 652 40.41 24.02 -3.37
CA LEU A 652 39.66 25.04 -4.14
C LEU A 652 40.57 26.17 -4.64
N THR A 653 41.70 26.43 -3.99
CA THR A 653 42.66 27.47 -4.39
C THR A 653 43.36 27.16 -5.72
N ARG A 654 43.35 25.90 -6.18
CA ARG A 654 43.71 25.52 -7.56
C ARG A 654 42.73 26.05 -8.61
N HIS A 655 41.53 26.46 -8.20
CA HIS A 655 40.39 26.81 -9.06
C HIS A 655 39.87 28.23 -8.81
N LEU A 656 40.33 28.94 -7.78
CA LEU A 656 39.91 30.32 -7.46
C LEU A 656 40.74 31.36 -8.22
N LYS A 657 40.07 32.36 -8.80
CA LYS A 657 40.73 33.63 -9.16
C LYS A 657 41.13 34.35 -7.88
N ASP A 658 42.13 35.23 -7.97
CA ASP A 658 42.43 36.16 -6.90
C ASP A 658 41.22 37.04 -6.55
N ASN A 659 41.07 37.42 -5.28
CA ASN A 659 39.84 38.01 -4.70
C ASN A 659 38.57 37.14 -4.84
N GLY A 660 38.71 35.85 -5.17
CA GLY A 660 37.62 34.90 -5.32
C GLY A 660 36.91 34.55 -4.01
N THR A 661 35.68 34.05 -4.11
CA THR A 661 34.82 33.70 -2.97
C THR A 661 34.41 32.23 -3.01
N VAL A 662 34.42 31.56 -1.85
CA VAL A 662 33.81 30.24 -1.66
C VAL A 662 32.59 30.37 -0.75
N ILE A 663 31.47 29.78 -1.16
CA ILE A 663 30.33 29.47 -0.30
C ILE A 663 30.38 27.96 -0.03
N PHE A 664 30.76 27.59 1.19
CA PHE A 664 30.88 26.20 1.62
C PHE A 664 29.72 25.84 2.55
N CYS A 665 28.96 24.81 2.20
CA CYS A 665 27.89 24.25 3.02
C CYS A 665 28.24 22.79 3.39
N CYS A 666 27.66 22.27 4.48
CA CYS A 666 27.51 20.82 4.67
C CYS A 666 26.45 20.48 5.74
N ASN A 667 25.83 19.30 5.60
CA ASN A 667 24.75 18.85 6.49
C ASN A 667 25.23 17.96 7.66
N LYS A 668 26.46 18.19 8.15
CA LYS A 668 26.98 17.49 9.34
C LYS A 668 26.62 18.27 10.61
N ARG A 669 25.68 17.75 11.40
CA ARG A 669 25.38 18.27 12.75
C ARG A 669 26.66 18.42 13.58
N GLY A 670 26.84 19.58 14.21
CA GLY A 670 28.01 19.88 15.04
C GLY A 670 29.33 20.10 14.29
N PHE A 671 29.30 20.33 12.97
CA PHE A 671 30.50 20.65 12.19
C PHE A 671 31.25 21.88 12.75
N LYS A 672 32.58 21.83 12.70
CA LYS A 672 33.47 22.95 13.04
C LYS A 672 34.50 23.18 11.92
N LEU A 673 34.53 24.40 11.40
CA LEU A 673 35.53 24.86 10.44
C LEU A 673 36.86 25.15 11.14
N ASN A 674 37.96 24.55 10.68
CA ASN A 674 39.31 24.87 11.15
C ASN A 674 39.91 26.04 10.37
N ALA A 675 39.36 27.24 10.55
CA ALA A 675 39.80 28.46 9.85
C ALA A 675 41.31 28.77 9.99
N PRO A 676 41.97 28.59 11.17
CA PRO A 676 43.42 28.78 11.29
C PRO A 676 44.26 27.89 10.36
N ALA A 677 43.77 26.68 10.04
CA ALA A 677 44.44 25.77 9.11
C ALA A 677 44.16 26.08 7.63
N LEU A 678 43.25 27.03 7.33
CA LEU A 678 42.96 27.49 5.96
C LEU A 678 43.78 28.73 5.57
N ALA A 679 44.16 29.57 6.55
CA ALA A 679 44.90 30.80 6.30
C ALA A 679 46.20 30.62 5.49
N PRO A 680 47.06 29.58 5.70
CA PRO A 680 48.27 29.38 4.89
C PRO A 680 48.01 29.18 3.39
N TYR A 681 46.81 28.73 3.02
CA TYR A 681 46.41 28.53 1.63
C TYR A 681 45.81 29.79 0.98
N GLY A 682 45.82 30.93 1.67
CA GLY A 682 45.34 32.22 1.13
C GLY A 682 43.88 32.56 1.45
N PHE A 683 43.24 31.87 2.41
CA PHE A 683 41.91 32.24 2.88
C PHE A 683 41.97 33.34 3.94
N SER A 684 41.89 34.60 3.48
CA SER A 684 42.05 35.80 4.31
C SER A 684 40.87 36.09 5.25
N ALA A 685 39.66 35.60 4.92
CA ALA A 685 38.49 35.70 5.80
C ALA A 685 37.63 34.41 5.74
N CYS A 686 37.06 34.02 6.89
CA CYS A 686 36.21 32.84 7.05
C CYS A 686 34.96 33.21 7.88
N GLU A 687 33.91 33.72 7.23
CA GLU A 687 32.66 34.14 7.86
C GLU A 687 31.71 32.94 8.07
N ASN A 688 31.08 32.83 9.23
CA ASN A 688 30.02 31.84 9.48
C ASN A 688 28.64 32.45 9.19
N ILE A 689 28.07 32.10 8.04
CA ILE A 689 26.77 32.59 7.56
C ILE A 689 25.61 31.61 7.84
N THR A 690 25.82 30.61 8.70
CA THR A 690 24.82 29.56 9.00
C THR A 690 23.48 30.16 9.43
N ALA A 691 23.47 31.03 10.45
CA ALA A 691 22.23 31.62 10.96
C ALA A 691 21.49 32.50 9.93
N ALA A 692 22.23 33.16 9.03
CA ALA A 692 21.66 33.96 7.94
C ALA A 692 21.13 33.10 6.77
N THR A 693 21.41 31.78 6.77
CA THR A 693 21.03 30.86 5.68
C THR A 693 19.97 29.82 6.08
N ILE A 694 19.48 29.81 7.33
CA ILE A 694 18.34 28.98 7.75
C ILE A 694 17.00 29.65 7.33
N PRO A 695 16.14 29.01 6.52
CA PRO A 695 14.85 29.58 6.13
C PRO A 695 13.77 29.40 7.21
N GLN A 696 12.70 30.20 7.13
CA GLN A 696 11.66 30.26 8.17
C GLN A 696 10.91 28.93 8.40
N ASP A 697 10.79 28.10 7.36
CA ASP A 697 10.18 26.76 7.41
C ASP A 697 11.09 25.70 8.06
N TYR A 698 12.39 25.98 8.23
CA TYR A 698 13.35 25.14 8.96
C TYR A 698 13.79 25.75 10.30
N ALA A 699 13.22 26.88 10.72
CA ALA A 699 13.69 27.65 11.88
C ALA A 699 13.72 26.90 13.24
N ARG A 700 13.14 25.69 13.33
CA ARG A 700 13.26 24.78 14.48
C ARG A 700 14.65 24.13 14.58
N ASP A 701 15.25 23.77 13.45
CA ASP A 701 16.53 23.05 13.40
C ASP A 701 17.67 23.94 12.89
N GLN A 702 18.24 24.70 13.82
CA GLN A 702 19.43 25.54 13.60
C GLN A 702 20.73 24.73 13.36
N GLN A 703 20.64 23.40 13.19
CA GLN A 703 21.76 22.51 12.85
C GLN A 703 21.44 21.60 11.65
N ILE A 704 20.45 21.94 10.81
CA ILE A 704 20.16 21.21 9.57
C ILE A 704 21.36 21.24 8.60
N HIS A 705 22.02 22.41 8.50
CA HIS A 705 23.27 22.63 7.76
C HIS A 705 24.20 23.56 8.53
N ALA A 706 25.47 23.59 8.13
CA ALA A 706 26.43 24.64 8.48
C ALA A 706 26.94 25.30 7.20
N CYS A 707 26.95 26.63 7.13
CA CYS A 707 27.32 27.39 5.94
C CYS A 707 28.33 28.51 6.25
N PHE A 708 29.37 28.61 5.43
CA PHE A 708 30.47 29.55 5.59
C PHE A 708 30.74 30.29 4.27
N LYS A 709 31.18 31.55 4.37
CA LYS A 709 31.69 32.35 3.25
C LYS A 709 33.18 32.57 3.47
N LEU A 710 34.00 32.13 2.52
CA LEU A 710 35.46 32.23 2.59
C LEU A 710 35.94 33.17 1.49
N SER A 711 36.78 34.14 1.84
CA SER A 711 37.43 35.05 0.88
C SER A 711 38.85 34.55 0.62
N PHE A 712 39.26 34.53 -0.65
CA PHE A 712 40.60 34.13 -1.07
C PHE A 712 41.39 35.34 -1.60
N ASP A 713 42.61 35.48 -1.10
CA ASP A 713 43.59 36.51 -1.44
C ASP A 713 44.91 35.79 -1.79
N ALA A 714 45.28 35.82 -3.06
CA ALA A 714 46.44 35.10 -3.57
C ALA A 714 47.77 35.63 -3.01
N SER A 715 47.81 36.89 -2.54
CA SER A 715 49.00 37.48 -1.91
C SER A 715 49.26 36.93 -0.50
N THR A 716 48.23 36.41 0.16
CA THR A 716 48.32 35.79 1.50
C THR A 716 48.64 34.29 1.46
N LYS A 717 48.70 33.68 0.27
CA LYS A 717 48.97 32.24 0.09
C LYS A 717 50.47 31.95 0.28
N VAL A 718 50.78 31.13 1.29
CA VAL A 718 52.15 30.69 1.65
C VAL A 718 52.30 29.16 1.64
N SER A 719 51.29 28.43 1.17
CA SER A 719 51.30 26.97 1.05
C SER A 719 50.47 26.51 -0.14
N GLU A 720 50.99 25.54 -0.88
CA GLU A 720 50.26 24.85 -1.96
C GLU A 720 49.49 23.64 -1.41
N PRO A 721 48.27 23.35 -1.91
CA PRO A 721 47.49 22.21 -1.45
C PRO A 721 48.01 20.90 -2.03
N GLU A 722 48.22 19.89 -1.19
CA GLU A 722 48.44 18.52 -1.66
C GLU A 722 47.16 17.96 -2.33
N PRO A 723 47.29 17.22 -3.46
CA PRO A 723 46.18 16.50 -4.08
C PRO A 723 45.43 15.59 -3.07
N MET A 724 44.10 15.67 -3.03
CA MET A 724 43.30 14.83 -2.13
C MET A 724 43.30 13.35 -2.56
N VAL A 725 43.46 13.11 -3.86
CA VAL A 725 43.47 11.79 -4.50
C VAL A 725 44.57 11.69 -5.56
N GLU A 726 45.09 10.47 -5.74
CA GLU A 726 46.08 10.15 -6.76
C GLU A 726 45.53 10.39 -8.18
N LEU A 727 46.18 11.26 -8.95
CA LEU A 727 45.74 11.69 -10.28
C LEU A 727 45.97 10.62 -11.36
N LYS A 728 45.07 9.65 -11.42
CA LYS A 728 45.05 8.61 -12.47
C LYS A 728 44.42 9.13 -13.76
N ALA A 729 44.74 8.46 -14.87
CA ALA A 729 44.20 8.80 -16.18
C ALA A 729 42.66 8.94 -16.17
N VAL A 730 42.15 9.93 -16.90
CA VAL A 730 40.73 10.34 -16.88
C VAL A 730 39.81 9.11 -17.01
N PRO A 731 38.95 8.83 -16.01
CA PRO A 731 38.08 7.66 -16.07
C PRO A 731 37.17 7.71 -17.30
N ARG A 732 36.98 6.58 -18.01
CA ARG A 732 36.18 6.50 -19.25
C ARG A 732 34.70 6.94 -19.11
N TRP A 733 34.21 7.08 -17.88
CA TRP A 733 32.89 7.61 -17.56
C TRP A 733 32.85 9.12 -17.36
N SER A 734 34.00 9.78 -17.20
CA SER A 734 34.10 11.25 -17.08
C SER A 734 33.85 11.90 -18.44
N LYS A 735 32.84 12.78 -18.52
CA LYS A 735 32.32 13.34 -19.79
C LYS A 735 31.72 14.72 -19.60
N LEU A 736 31.90 15.58 -20.60
CA LEU A 736 31.13 16.81 -20.73
C LEU A 736 29.77 16.48 -21.35
N LEU A 737 28.70 16.73 -20.61
CA LEU A 737 27.33 16.63 -21.09
C LEU A 737 27.00 17.87 -21.93
N GLN A 738 26.26 17.65 -23.02
CA GLN A 738 25.77 18.69 -23.91
C GLN A 738 24.24 18.61 -23.96
N GLY A 739 23.58 19.68 -24.42
CA GLY A 739 22.11 19.74 -24.49
C GLY A 739 21.50 18.60 -25.33
N GLN A 740 20.23 18.28 -25.06
CA GLN A 740 19.53 17.16 -25.70
C GLN A 740 19.68 17.19 -27.23
N GLY A 741 20.15 16.07 -27.80
CA GLY A 741 20.45 15.91 -29.23
C GLY A 741 21.95 15.83 -29.57
N ALA A 742 22.85 16.36 -28.73
CA ALA A 742 24.29 16.28 -28.96
C ALA A 742 24.93 15.03 -28.32
N ARG A 743 25.87 14.38 -29.03
CA ARG A 743 26.66 13.25 -28.46
C ARG A 743 27.68 13.79 -27.44
N PRO A 744 27.76 13.26 -26.20
CA PRO A 744 28.72 13.71 -25.20
C PRO A 744 30.17 13.59 -25.69
N LYS A 745 30.95 14.67 -25.52
CA LYS A 745 32.38 14.65 -25.83
C LYS A 745 33.15 14.03 -24.66
N ALA A 746 34.18 13.24 -24.99
CA ALA A 746 35.16 12.80 -24.00
C ALA A 746 35.91 14.03 -23.47
N VAL A 747 36.20 14.07 -22.17
CA VAL A 747 37.06 15.10 -21.59
C VAL A 747 38.49 14.87 -22.08
N GLY A 748 39.19 15.93 -22.45
CA GLY A 748 40.64 15.87 -22.68
C GLY A 748 41.39 15.44 -21.43
N SER A 749 42.66 15.05 -21.56
CA SER A 749 43.50 14.71 -20.41
C SER A 749 43.54 15.85 -19.40
N TYR A 750 43.39 15.53 -18.10
CA TYR A 750 43.86 16.42 -17.05
C TYR A 750 45.33 16.80 -17.32
N GLY A 751 45.67 18.08 -17.15
CA GLY A 751 46.83 18.69 -17.81
C GLY A 751 48.16 17.98 -17.51
N THR A 752 48.89 17.63 -18.56
CA THR A 752 50.33 17.31 -18.47
C THR A 752 51.11 18.50 -19.01
N ALA A 753 52.22 18.85 -18.33
CA ALA A 753 52.99 20.05 -18.64
C ALA A 753 53.54 20.04 -20.08
N SER A 754 53.66 21.23 -20.66
CA SER A 754 53.92 21.46 -22.08
C SER A 754 55.27 20.95 -22.60
N LYS A 755 55.28 20.46 -23.85
CA LYS A 755 56.45 20.48 -24.74
C LYS A 755 56.05 20.94 -26.16
N PRO A 756 56.84 21.80 -26.83
CA PRO A 756 56.52 22.31 -28.16
C PRO A 756 57.18 21.50 -29.29
N THR A 757 56.46 21.38 -30.41
CA THR A 757 56.89 21.24 -31.84
C THR A 757 55.72 20.60 -32.61
N GLN A 758 55.56 20.64 -33.94
CA GLN A 758 55.87 21.52 -35.08
C GLN A 758 55.53 20.63 -36.32
N THR A 759 55.36 21.21 -37.52
CA THR A 759 54.90 20.54 -38.78
C THR A 759 53.43 20.08 -38.73
N SER A 760 52.50 20.38 -39.66
CA SER A 760 52.45 20.72 -41.10
C SER A 760 52.03 19.55 -42.01
N TRP A 761 51.54 19.88 -43.21
CA TRP A 761 50.77 19.03 -44.15
C TRP A 761 49.34 18.66 -43.68
N GLY A 762 48.36 18.46 -44.57
CA GLY A 762 48.34 18.68 -46.03
C GLY A 762 47.23 17.88 -46.73
N ASN A 763 46.56 18.49 -47.72
CA ASN A 763 45.42 17.98 -48.52
C ASN A 763 44.11 17.69 -47.73
N ALA A 764 42.89 17.91 -48.23
CA ALA A 764 42.27 18.14 -49.56
C ALA A 764 41.57 16.92 -50.20
N ASN A 765 40.57 17.22 -51.04
CA ASN A 765 39.57 16.36 -51.68
C ASN A 765 38.49 15.74 -50.77
N ALA A 766 37.28 15.38 -51.22
CA ALA A 766 36.27 15.97 -52.14
C ALA A 766 35.35 14.86 -52.71
N ALA A 767 34.06 14.91 -52.41
CA ALA A 767 32.92 14.33 -53.17
C ALA A 767 31.62 14.82 -52.49
N ALA A 768 30.59 15.41 -53.11
CA ALA A 768 29.95 15.31 -54.43
C ALA A 768 28.85 14.23 -54.52
N GLY A 769 27.59 14.68 -54.70
CA GLY A 769 26.36 13.85 -54.76
C GLY A 769 25.13 14.63 -54.28
N ARG A 770 24.62 15.61 -55.04
CA ARG A 770 23.52 15.47 -56.04
C ARG A 770 22.21 14.93 -55.43
N SER A 771 21.25 15.80 -55.11
CA SER A 771 20.06 16.17 -55.95
C SER A 771 18.88 15.19 -55.80
N ARG A 772 17.57 15.51 -55.84
CA ARG A 772 16.72 16.64 -56.34
C ARG A 772 15.54 16.81 -55.33
N SER A 773 14.89 17.95 -55.03
CA SER A 773 14.45 19.20 -55.72
C SER A 773 13.04 19.14 -56.34
N TRP A 774 12.22 20.18 -56.06
CA TRP A 774 10.82 20.46 -56.51
C TRP A 774 9.70 19.67 -55.78
N GLY A 775 8.53 20.25 -55.45
CA GLY A 775 8.10 21.66 -55.58
C GLY A 775 6.72 21.96 -54.94
N GLU A 776 6.40 23.25 -54.77
CA GLU A 776 5.10 23.85 -54.35
C GLU A 776 4.23 24.18 -55.60
N PRO A 777 3.13 24.98 -55.63
CA PRO A 777 2.47 25.78 -54.57
C PRO A 777 0.90 25.89 -54.62
N GLU A 778 0.37 26.87 -53.88
CA GLU A 778 -0.94 27.57 -53.99
C GLU A 778 -2.24 26.84 -53.54
N GLY A 779 -3.27 27.55 -53.03
CA GLY A 779 -3.47 29.01 -52.95
C GLY A 779 -4.44 29.49 -51.85
N ALA A 780 -4.65 30.82 -51.79
CA ALA A 780 -5.22 31.55 -50.65
C ALA A 780 -6.77 31.57 -50.54
N THR A 781 -7.30 31.93 -49.35
CA THR A 781 -8.20 33.11 -49.18
C THR A 781 -8.61 33.43 -47.73
N ALA A 782 -8.88 34.72 -47.48
CA ALA A 782 -9.52 35.36 -46.33
C ALA A 782 -9.99 36.77 -46.80
N PRO A 783 -10.75 37.62 -46.06
CA PRO A 783 -11.21 37.51 -44.66
C PRO A 783 -12.73 37.83 -44.46
N GLY A 784 -13.18 38.00 -43.21
CA GLY A 784 -14.51 38.56 -42.87
C GLY A 784 -14.60 38.99 -41.39
N GLN A 785 -15.40 40.01 -41.06
CA GLN A 785 -15.47 40.64 -39.73
C GLN A 785 -16.91 40.84 -39.20
N THR A 786 -17.02 40.96 -37.87
CA THR A 786 -18.04 41.71 -37.08
C THR A 786 -19.54 41.44 -37.29
N LEU A 787 -20.24 41.03 -36.22
CA LEU A 787 -21.11 41.94 -35.42
C LEU A 787 -21.77 41.27 -34.19
N ALA A 788 -22.13 42.11 -33.22
CA ALA A 788 -23.10 41.92 -32.13
C ALA A 788 -24.06 43.16 -32.18
N PRO A 789 -25.04 43.46 -31.28
CA PRO A 789 -25.37 42.87 -29.96
C PRO A 789 -26.89 42.78 -29.61
N HIS A 790 -27.26 42.35 -28.38
CA HIS A 790 -27.95 43.20 -27.37
C HIS A 790 -28.73 42.47 -26.22
N VAL A 791 -28.48 42.96 -24.99
CA VAL A 791 -29.42 43.27 -23.86
C VAL A 791 -30.24 42.15 -23.16
N GLY A 792 -30.08 42.10 -21.82
CA GLY A 792 -31.04 41.58 -20.84
C GLY A 792 -30.65 41.93 -19.40
N ASN A 793 -31.37 42.86 -18.75
CA ASN A 793 -31.20 43.23 -17.32
C ASN A 793 -32.16 42.42 -16.42
N GLY A 794 -31.98 42.29 -15.09
CA GLY A 794 -30.87 42.72 -14.23
C GLY A 794 -31.12 42.49 -12.72
N ARG A 795 -30.07 42.76 -11.92
CA ARG A 795 -30.00 43.38 -10.56
C ARG A 795 -31.13 43.15 -9.52
N GLY A 796 -30.76 42.69 -8.30
CA GLY A 796 -31.62 42.72 -7.10
C GLY A 796 -30.95 42.33 -5.76
N ARG A 797 -30.46 43.33 -5.00
CA ARG A 797 -30.08 43.36 -3.56
C ARG A 797 -30.46 44.79 -3.05
N PRO A 798 -30.34 45.23 -1.76
CA PRO A 798 -29.72 44.63 -0.54
C PRO A 798 -30.45 44.88 0.82
N LEU A 799 -29.84 44.45 1.96
CA LEU A 799 -29.97 45.00 3.36
C LEU A 799 -31.38 44.89 4.04
N ALA A 800 -31.63 45.02 5.36
CA ALA A 800 -30.89 45.25 6.63
C ALA A 800 -31.80 44.77 7.83
N GLU A 801 -31.51 44.74 9.15
CA GLU A 801 -30.29 44.70 10.01
C GLU A 801 -30.69 44.31 11.48
N ARG A 802 -29.72 44.05 12.38
CA ARG A 802 -29.73 44.11 13.89
C ARG A 802 -30.85 43.47 14.76
N GLY A 803 -30.44 42.76 15.83
CA GLY A 803 -31.26 42.60 17.06
C GLY A 803 -30.73 41.63 18.14
N ARG A 804 -30.44 42.14 19.35
CA ARG A 804 -30.36 41.39 20.64
C ARG A 804 -31.19 42.16 21.69
N PRO A 805 -31.69 41.54 22.77
CA PRO A 805 -31.03 41.74 24.07
C PRO A 805 -31.06 40.50 25.01
N LEU A 806 -30.75 40.68 26.31
CA LEU A 806 -30.53 39.65 27.34
C LEU A 806 -31.74 39.43 28.27
N ALA A 807 -31.80 38.26 28.93
CA ALA A 807 -32.24 38.09 30.33
C ALA A 807 -31.89 36.68 30.88
N HIS A 808 -32.15 36.37 32.15
CA HIS A 808 -31.22 36.52 33.29
C HIS A 808 -31.67 35.65 34.51
N TYR A 809 -30.77 34.87 35.11
CA TYR A 809 -30.89 34.24 36.46
C TYR A 809 -32.05 33.21 36.69
N PRO A 810 -32.06 32.41 37.79
CA PRO A 810 -31.17 32.43 38.97
C PRO A 810 -30.42 31.13 39.33
N GLN A 811 -29.37 31.28 40.15
CA GLN A 811 -28.88 30.24 41.08
C GLN A 811 -29.63 30.36 42.42
N VAL A 812 -29.62 29.33 43.30
CA VAL A 812 -28.91 29.31 44.62
C VAL A 812 -28.74 27.81 45.11
N PRO A 813 -28.28 27.41 46.33
CA PRO A 813 -27.23 26.36 46.41
C PRO A 813 -27.52 25.22 47.43
N ARG A 814 -26.43 24.62 47.98
CA ARG A 814 -26.29 23.68 49.13
C ARG A 814 -26.05 22.21 48.72
N LYS A 815 -25.26 21.40 49.45
CA LYS A 815 -24.32 21.65 50.57
C LYS A 815 -23.23 20.56 50.63
N ARG A 816 -22.22 20.74 51.48
CA ARG A 816 -21.19 19.73 51.80
C ARG A 816 -21.80 18.51 52.50
N GLY A 817 -21.23 17.32 52.24
CA GLY A 817 -21.31 16.13 53.08
C GLY A 817 -19.94 15.44 53.16
N ARG A 818 -19.46 15.18 54.38
CA ARG A 818 -18.31 14.32 54.70
C ARG A 818 -18.83 13.23 55.66
N HIS A 819 -17.97 12.25 55.94
CA HIS A 819 -18.14 11.17 56.93
C HIS A 819 -19.06 10.02 56.48
N SER A 820 -18.87 8.79 56.96
CA SER A 820 -17.65 7.94 57.17
C SER A 820 -18.07 6.76 58.02
N GLU A 821 -17.58 5.55 57.69
CA GLU A 821 -17.62 4.38 58.59
C GLU A 821 -19.05 3.84 58.94
N ASN A 822 -19.27 2.58 59.31
CA ASN A 822 -18.32 1.51 59.62
C ASN A 822 -18.76 0.12 59.12
N ALA A 823 -17.91 -0.87 59.42
CA ALA A 823 -18.00 -2.34 59.26
C ALA A 823 -19.36 -2.99 59.68
N GLU A 824 -19.65 -4.29 59.46
CA GLU A 824 -18.91 -5.55 59.71
C GLU A 824 -19.50 -6.72 58.86
N ALA A 825 -18.91 -7.92 58.68
CA ALA A 825 -17.53 -8.46 58.82
C ALA A 825 -17.48 -9.89 58.18
N SER A 826 -16.29 -10.53 58.16
CA SER A 826 -16.06 -11.99 57.98
C SER A 826 -16.37 -12.62 56.60
N ALA A 827 -15.60 -13.56 56.04
CA ALA A 827 -14.21 -14.00 56.29
C ALA A 827 -13.65 -14.65 54.98
N PRO A 828 -12.31 -14.76 54.79
CA PRO A 828 -11.73 -15.04 53.46
C PRO A 828 -11.27 -16.49 53.23
N HIS A 829 -11.29 -16.98 51.98
CA HIS A 829 -10.38 -18.06 51.54
C HIS A 829 -9.98 -18.00 50.05
N GLN A 830 -8.71 -17.61 49.83
CA GLN A 830 -7.77 -18.02 48.77
C GLN A 830 -8.27 -18.38 47.36
N ALA A 831 -7.94 -17.54 46.38
CA ALA A 831 -7.51 -17.96 45.05
C ALA A 831 -6.18 -17.25 44.71
N LYS A 832 -5.20 -17.96 44.12
CA LYS A 832 -3.83 -17.46 43.95
C LYS A 832 -3.62 -16.71 42.61
N VAL A 833 -2.80 -15.66 42.68
CA VAL A 833 -2.08 -15.05 41.55
C VAL A 833 -0.59 -15.42 41.70
N TRP A 834 0.30 -14.96 40.79
CA TRP A 834 1.66 -15.44 40.51
C TRP A 834 1.69 -16.77 39.72
N GLY A 835 2.62 -17.02 38.81
CA GLY A 835 3.73 -16.18 38.32
C GLY A 835 4.62 -16.99 37.34
N ASN A 836 5.46 -16.32 36.54
CA ASN A 836 6.30 -16.98 35.51
C ASN A 836 7.32 -17.97 36.08
N SER A 837 7.49 -19.10 35.40
CA SER A 837 8.78 -19.79 35.18
C SER A 837 8.67 -20.78 34.01
N ASP A 838 9.80 -21.25 33.49
CA ASP A 838 9.95 -22.30 32.47
C ASP A 838 9.23 -23.62 32.87
N GLU A 839 8.84 -24.53 31.97
CA GLU A 839 9.75 -25.37 31.18
C GLU A 839 9.19 -25.95 29.85
N SER A 840 10.12 -26.57 29.11
CA SER A 840 10.00 -27.19 27.79
C SER A 840 8.80 -28.10 27.51
N PHE A 841 8.31 -28.03 26.26
CA PHE A 841 8.10 -29.25 25.45
C PHE A 841 8.29 -28.98 23.94
N ARG A 842 9.35 -29.51 23.34
CA ARG A 842 9.52 -29.63 21.88
C ARG A 842 9.39 -31.10 21.45
N PRO A 843 8.88 -31.40 20.24
CA PRO A 843 8.70 -32.78 19.80
C PRO A 843 10.02 -33.54 19.66
N LYS A 844 10.02 -34.81 20.08
CA LYS A 844 11.20 -35.69 20.12
C LYS A 844 11.58 -36.19 18.72
N TRP A 845 12.52 -35.52 18.07
CA TRP A 845 13.26 -36.11 16.95
C TRP A 845 14.21 -37.20 17.46
N ARG A 846 13.89 -38.48 17.22
CA ARG A 846 14.83 -39.59 17.43
C ARG A 846 15.90 -39.54 16.33
N GLN A 847 17.11 -39.10 16.66
CA GLN A 847 18.28 -39.35 15.82
C GLN A 847 18.61 -40.84 15.85
N ALA A 848 18.73 -41.47 14.68
CA ALA A 848 19.28 -42.81 14.56
C ALA A 848 20.77 -42.82 14.94
N LYS A 849 21.26 -43.99 15.36
CA LYS A 849 22.70 -44.30 15.37
C LYS A 849 23.03 -45.06 14.09
N ASP A 850 24.29 -45.03 13.66
CA ASP A 850 24.80 -46.06 12.75
C ASP A 850 24.87 -47.43 13.45
N GLU A 851 25.07 -48.48 12.66
CA GLU A 851 25.09 -49.89 13.12
C GLU A 851 26.27 -50.23 14.05
N THR A 852 27.25 -49.32 14.22
CA THR A 852 28.34 -49.44 15.20
C THR A 852 28.11 -48.63 16.49
N GLY A 853 26.99 -47.89 16.55
CA GLY A 853 26.44 -47.31 17.77
C GLY A 853 27.13 -46.02 18.29
N ARG A 854 28.01 -45.41 17.50
CA ARG A 854 28.76 -44.18 17.86
C ARG A 854 28.01 -42.92 17.39
N LYS A 855 28.57 -41.74 17.71
CA LYS A 855 28.11 -40.42 17.21
C LYS A 855 29.24 -39.75 16.42
N PRO A 856 28.96 -39.06 15.30
CA PRO A 856 29.95 -38.34 14.53
C PRO A 856 30.49 -37.12 15.31
N ARG A 857 31.76 -36.78 15.08
CA ARG A 857 32.41 -35.55 15.58
C ARG A 857 32.51 -34.53 14.45
N PHE A 858 32.19 -33.28 14.74
CA PHE A 858 32.56 -32.12 13.92
C PHE A 858 33.37 -31.10 14.75
N GLY A 859 34.11 -30.22 14.07
CA GLY A 859 35.27 -29.52 14.60
C GLY A 859 34.99 -28.35 15.56
N ARG A 860 36.08 -27.81 16.14
CA ARG A 860 36.08 -26.60 16.96
C ARG A 860 36.07 -25.34 16.08
N LEU A 861 35.41 -24.28 16.55
CA LEU A 861 35.61 -22.90 16.06
C LEU A 861 36.66 -22.17 16.93
N PRO A 862 37.37 -21.16 16.40
CA PRO A 862 38.30 -20.34 17.17
C PRO A 862 37.61 -19.44 18.21
N LYS A 863 38.36 -19.02 19.23
CA LYS A 863 38.01 -17.87 20.08
C LYS A 863 38.66 -16.62 19.51
N ASP A 864 37.85 -15.65 19.08
CA ASP A 864 38.09 -14.20 19.27
C ASP A 864 37.02 -13.37 18.55
N VAL A 865 36.08 -12.80 19.33
CA VAL A 865 35.10 -11.80 18.83
C VAL A 865 34.90 -10.74 19.91
N LYS A 866 35.30 -9.50 19.62
CA LYS A 866 34.97 -8.32 20.45
C LYS A 866 33.54 -7.84 20.13
N PRO A 867 32.79 -7.30 21.08
CA PRO A 867 31.48 -6.71 20.80
C PRO A 867 31.61 -5.54 19.82
N ALA A 868 30.75 -5.52 18.79
CA ALA A 868 30.80 -4.51 17.74
C ALA A 868 30.22 -3.17 18.22
N THR A 869 31.01 -2.10 18.11
CA THR A 869 30.50 -0.72 18.22
C THR A 869 29.64 -0.35 17.00
N PRO A 870 28.63 0.51 17.16
CA PRO A 870 27.73 0.88 16.07
C PRO A 870 28.46 1.67 14.97
N LYS A 871 28.62 1.08 13.79
CA LYS A 871 29.21 1.73 12.62
C LYS A 871 28.27 2.79 12.04
N ALA A 872 28.79 3.98 11.75
CA ALA A 872 28.07 5.02 11.01
C ALA A 872 27.79 4.58 9.57
N ARG A 873 26.68 5.05 8.98
CA ARG A 873 26.27 4.68 7.60
C ARG A 873 26.97 5.55 6.54
N VAL A 874 27.12 4.96 5.37
CA VAL A 874 27.89 5.45 4.23
C VAL A 874 26.97 5.60 3.02
N TRP A 875 27.21 6.61 2.16
CA TRP A 875 26.40 6.89 0.98
C TRP A 875 27.20 6.90 -0.32
N GLY A 876 26.51 6.61 -1.43
CA GLY A 876 26.98 6.65 -2.80
C GLY A 876 25.80 6.74 -3.79
N PRO A 877 26.05 7.06 -5.06
CA PRO A 877 25.00 7.41 -6.04
C PRO A 877 24.10 6.24 -6.46
N ASP A 878 24.48 4.99 -6.15
CA ASP A 878 23.69 3.79 -6.43
C ASP A 878 22.73 3.41 -5.27
N GLY A 879 22.64 4.25 -4.22
CA GLY A 879 21.92 3.93 -2.98
C GLY A 879 22.69 3.03 -2.02
N ILE A 880 22.04 2.59 -0.93
CA ILE A 880 22.63 1.69 0.07
C ILE A 880 22.58 0.25 -0.46
N LYS A 881 23.71 -0.28 -0.92
CA LYS A 881 23.87 -1.70 -1.17
C LYS A 881 24.13 -2.45 0.15
N GLU A 882 23.53 -3.62 0.30
CA GLU A 882 24.06 -4.64 1.21
C GLU A 882 25.24 -5.30 0.49
N ASP A 883 26.45 -5.22 1.05
CA ASP A 883 27.55 -6.06 0.59
C ASP A 883 27.27 -7.50 1.09
N VAL A 884 27.37 -8.47 0.18
CA VAL A 884 27.16 -9.89 0.44
C VAL A 884 28.51 -10.56 0.66
N GLU A 885 28.76 -11.00 1.89
CA GLU A 885 29.62 -12.14 2.28
C GLU A 885 29.26 -12.58 3.72
#